data_AF-K0PMM4-F1
#
_entry.id   AF-K0PMM4-F1
#
_cell.length_a   1.000
_cell.length_b   1.000
_cell.length_c   1.000
_cell.angle_alpha   90.00
_cell.angle_beta   90.00
_cell.angle_gamma   90.00
#
_symmetry.space_group_name_H-M   'P 1'
#
loop_
_entity.id
_entity.type
_entity.pdbx_description
1 polymer ?
#
loop_
_entity_poly.entity_id
_entity_poly.type
_entity_poly.pdbx_seq_one_letter_code
_entity_poly.pdbx_strand_id
1 'polypeptide(L)'
;MRGRLASVGAQETLLAEGWNLVLTEPDACTTPHDIPLSAQFIAAEVPGTVASALEKAGRFDRENPEPLDTRDAWYLCRLFDAQPGDAILRFEGLATLCHVFLNGREILASESMFTLHEIPVTLSGGDELALCFRALAPKLAESGPRARWRTQMITPQGLKNVRTTLLGRMPGWCPEIHAVGPWRPITLVRRDVASIDNVTVRAALEADGSGRLSVSLHTNVDNPNLMLRCGEIAQAFEKIGESHYSAILKLKDVDLWWPHTHGAPQLYDYLIVIDGVAHHAGRTGFRRIDIDRGAHGEDFALLVNSERIFCRGAVWTTADIARLPGGRADYEPFLRLAAEAGMNMIRIGGTMAYESPEFFQLCDELGLLVWQDFMFASFDYPKNDKTLTAHIHAEVEELLHAVQGCPSLAVLCGGSEIYQQAAMLGLPRDYWSGPITEEIIPAIAGRMRPDVPYVPNSPSGGAMPFSPNVGVTHYYGVGAYMRPLDDARRANIRFAAESLAFANVPQQRTLQRHLDVPPVHSPLWKSRVPRDRGASWDFEDVRDFYLAELYGEDSARLRRENRERYLELSRVVTGEVAEATFAEWRRKGSTCNGALVWTLQDLMPGPGWGVIDSTGEPKPIWYALGRAFRPVQVVLTDEGTNGLDIHVLNETENALQLDLELVCLRHGRQHVVSGGRILALAPRSCETFAATDLFGAFFDTTYAFRFGPPSHDVTVARLRLPDGGPVVADAFHFPLGRSKSFHDAEIQVAVTRQDDAWVLDIAADRFAQSVHVSVDGYRPHDDWFHLAPGAAKRVRLLRLSGSVDGEAPSGAITSLGSSRAVAF
;
A
#
# COMPACT_ATOMS: atom_id res chain seq x y z
N MET A 1 -19.73 -20.79 -13.94
CA MET A 1 -18.35 -21.31 -13.79
C MET A 1 -17.90 -21.94 -15.09
N ARG A 2 -17.22 -21.17 -15.94
CA ARG A 2 -16.25 -21.77 -16.87
C ARG A 2 -14.92 -21.68 -16.11
N GLY A 3 -14.43 -22.83 -15.65
CA GLY A 3 -13.21 -22.91 -14.87
C GLY A 3 -12.04 -22.33 -15.67
N ARG A 4 -11.19 -21.56 -15.00
CA ARG A 4 -9.97 -20.99 -15.55
C ARG A 4 -9.16 -22.08 -16.29
N LEU A 5 -8.80 -21.85 -17.54
CA LEU A 5 -7.68 -22.58 -18.16
C LEU A 5 -6.40 -22.13 -17.45
N ALA A 6 -6.09 -22.71 -16.30
CA ALA A 6 -4.73 -22.70 -15.78
C ALA A 6 -4.00 -23.82 -16.54
N SER A 7 -3.70 -23.56 -17.81
CA SER A 7 -3.33 -24.61 -18.72
C SER A 7 -1.90 -25.07 -18.48
N VAL A 8 -1.75 -25.99 -17.55
CA VAL A 8 -0.56 -26.81 -17.52
C VAL A 8 -0.60 -27.67 -18.79
N GLY A 9 0.29 -27.37 -19.73
CA GLY A 9 0.41 -28.07 -21.01
C GLY A 9 -0.12 -27.32 -22.24
N ALA A 10 -0.98 -26.30 -22.13
CA ALA A 10 -1.41 -25.56 -23.33
C ALA A 10 -0.37 -24.52 -23.76
N GLN A 11 -0.34 -24.25 -25.07
CA GLN A 11 0.47 -23.19 -25.64
C GLN A 11 -0.26 -21.86 -25.48
N GLU A 12 0.27 -20.99 -24.63
CA GLU A 12 -0.19 -19.62 -24.44
C GLU A 12 0.74 -18.66 -25.17
N THR A 13 0.20 -17.80 -26.03
CA THR A 13 0.95 -16.74 -26.70
C THR A 13 0.37 -15.39 -26.31
N LEU A 14 1.15 -14.59 -25.60
CA LEU A 14 0.78 -13.22 -25.26
C LEU A 14 0.77 -12.37 -26.53
N LEU A 15 -0.36 -11.72 -26.83
CA LEU A 15 -0.51 -10.81 -27.94
C LEU A 15 -0.09 -9.40 -27.52
N ALA A 16 1.20 -9.21 -27.22
CA ALA A 16 1.71 -7.95 -26.67
C ALA A 16 2.03 -6.86 -27.71
N GLU A 17 2.38 -7.29 -28.93
CA GLU A 17 2.94 -6.42 -29.97
C GLU A 17 2.03 -6.36 -31.21
N GLY A 18 2.32 -5.43 -32.12
CA GLY A 18 1.60 -5.28 -33.40
C GLY A 18 0.27 -4.53 -33.31
N TRP A 19 -0.07 -4.00 -32.13
CA TRP A 19 -1.28 -3.22 -31.91
C TRP A 19 -1.13 -1.79 -32.40
N ASN A 20 -2.18 -1.32 -33.08
CA ASN A 20 -2.31 0.06 -33.56
C ASN A 20 -3.57 0.67 -32.97
N LEU A 21 -3.43 1.87 -32.41
CA LEU A 21 -4.50 2.66 -31.81
C LEU A 21 -4.92 3.80 -32.73
N VAL A 22 -6.23 4.00 -32.87
CA VAL A 22 -6.83 5.19 -33.45
C VAL A 22 -8.04 5.63 -32.65
N LEU A 23 -8.23 6.95 -32.53
CA LEU A 23 -9.39 7.54 -31.85
C LEU A 23 -10.40 8.04 -32.88
N THR A 24 -11.68 7.81 -32.63
CA THR A 24 -12.79 8.31 -33.45
C THR A 24 -13.80 9.06 -32.59
N GLU A 25 -14.66 9.85 -33.24
CA GLU A 25 -15.85 10.37 -32.58
C GLU A 25 -16.73 9.21 -32.07
N PRO A 26 -17.46 9.38 -30.96
CA PRO A 26 -18.36 8.36 -30.42
C PRO A 26 -19.31 7.81 -31.48
N ASP A 27 -19.39 6.49 -31.57
CA ASP A 27 -20.28 5.74 -32.47
C ASP A 27 -20.10 6.07 -33.97
N ALA A 28 -19.01 6.75 -34.36
CA ALA A 28 -18.75 7.12 -35.76
C ALA A 28 -18.42 5.90 -36.63
N CYS A 29 -17.86 4.85 -36.03
CA CYS A 29 -17.56 3.58 -36.68
C CYS A 29 -18.34 2.46 -35.98
N THR A 30 -19.10 1.67 -36.73
CA THR A 30 -19.81 0.51 -36.15
C THR A 30 -18.88 -0.70 -36.14
N THR A 31 -18.09 -0.86 -37.20
CA THR A 31 -17.15 -1.96 -37.42
C THR A 31 -15.75 -1.41 -37.73
N PRO A 32 -14.68 -2.22 -37.61
CA PRO A 32 -13.33 -1.76 -37.95
C PRO A 32 -13.19 -1.32 -39.43
N HIS A 33 -14.07 -1.78 -40.32
CA HIS A 33 -14.06 -1.40 -41.75
C HIS A 33 -14.56 0.02 -42.00
N ASP A 34 -15.26 0.62 -41.04
CA ASP A 34 -15.77 1.99 -41.14
C ASP A 34 -14.69 3.03 -40.81
N ILE A 35 -13.56 2.59 -40.24
CA ILE A 35 -12.44 3.47 -39.89
C ILE A 35 -11.87 4.09 -41.19
N PRO A 36 -11.82 5.43 -41.30
CA PRO A 36 -11.33 6.08 -42.51
C PRO A 36 -9.89 5.68 -42.84
N LEU A 37 -9.60 5.44 -44.13
CA LEU A 37 -8.23 5.16 -44.59
C LEU A 37 -7.25 6.31 -44.30
N SER A 38 -7.75 7.52 -44.08
CA SER A 38 -6.96 8.70 -43.69
C SER A 38 -6.69 8.79 -42.18
N ALA A 39 -7.19 7.86 -41.38
CA ALA A 39 -7.05 7.91 -39.94
C ALA A 39 -5.59 7.70 -39.53
N GLN A 40 -5.16 8.43 -38.51
CA GLN A 40 -3.78 8.38 -38.04
C GLN A 40 -3.64 7.37 -36.91
N PHE A 41 -3.05 6.23 -37.23
CA PHE A 41 -2.72 5.20 -36.26
C PHE A 41 -1.44 5.54 -35.51
N ILE A 42 -1.38 5.15 -34.24
CA ILE A 42 -0.17 5.12 -33.43
C ILE A 42 0.07 3.71 -32.92
N ALA A 43 1.32 3.35 -32.66
CA ALA A 43 1.62 2.09 -31.99
C ALA A 43 1.03 2.09 -30.57
N ALA A 44 0.50 0.95 -30.15
CA ALA A 44 -0.03 0.74 -28.82
C ALA A 44 0.50 -0.57 -28.24
N GLU A 45 0.46 -0.67 -26.92
CA GLU A 45 0.90 -1.85 -26.18
C GLU A 45 -0.29 -2.53 -25.52
N VAL A 46 -0.17 -3.85 -25.34
CA VAL A 46 -1.15 -4.68 -24.63
C VAL A 46 -0.40 -5.63 -23.69
N PRO A 47 -0.65 -5.64 -22.39
CA PRO A 47 -1.55 -4.75 -21.65
C PRO A 47 -1.12 -3.28 -21.72
N GLY A 48 -2.10 -2.38 -21.71
CA GLY A 48 -1.87 -0.95 -21.67
C GLY A 48 -3.17 -0.14 -21.81
N THR A 49 -3.05 1.18 -21.71
CA THR A 49 -4.19 2.09 -21.90
C THR A 49 -3.96 3.05 -23.07
N VAL A 50 -5.03 3.70 -23.50
CA VAL A 50 -5.01 4.82 -24.45
C VAL A 50 -4.09 5.94 -23.95
N ALA A 51 -4.13 6.26 -22.65
CA ALA A 51 -3.28 7.29 -22.06
C ALA A 51 -1.80 6.96 -22.25
N SER A 52 -1.39 5.73 -21.90
CA SER A 52 0.00 5.29 -22.06
C SER A 52 0.46 5.25 -23.52
N ALA A 53 -0.41 4.84 -24.45
CA ALA A 53 -0.07 4.79 -25.87
C ALA A 53 0.09 6.20 -26.47
N LEU A 54 -0.83 7.11 -26.14
CA LEU A 54 -0.74 8.51 -26.57
C LEU A 54 0.47 9.21 -25.96
N GLU A 55 0.78 8.96 -24.69
CA GLU A 55 1.95 9.53 -24.03
C GLU A 55 3.26 9.07 -24.67
N LYS A 56 3.39 7.77 -24.97
CA LYS A 56 4.54 7.23 -25.73
C LYS A 56 4.66 7.84 -27.13
N ALA A 57 3.55 8.20 -27.74
CA ALA A 57 3.51 8.89 -29.03
C ALA A 57 3.74 10.42 -28.92
N GLY A 58 3.93 10.97 -27.72
CA GLY A 58 4.07 12.42 -27.49
C GLY A 58 2.78 13.21 -27.72
N ARG A 59 1.62 12.56 -27.58
CA ARG A 59 0.28 13.10 -27.85
C ARG A 59 -0.62 13.20 -26.60
N PHE A 60 -0.06 12.98 -25.41
CA PHE A 60 -0.77 13.12 -24.14
C PHE A 60 0.15 13.76 -23.10
N ASP A 61 -0.38 14.73 -22.37
CA ASP A 61 0.29 15.39 -21.25
C ASP A 61 -0.38 14.97 -19.95
N ARG A 62 0.32 14.18 -19.13
CA ARG A 62 -0.19 13.71 -17.84
C ARG A 62 -0.41 14.84 -16.82
N GLU A 63 0.24 15.99 -16.99
CA GLU A 63 0.09 17.13 -16.10
C GLU A 63 -1.15 17.96 -16.43
N ASN A 64 -1.62 17.87 -17.66
CA ASN A 64 -2.82 18.53 -18.16
C ASN A 64 -3.62 17.57 -19.06
N PRO A 65 -4.21 16.51 -18.46
CA PRO A 65 -4.82 15.44 -19.23
C PRO A 65 -6.08 15.91 -19.96
N GLU A 66 -6.22 15.53 -21.23
CA GLU A 66 -7.48 15.64 -21.96
C GLU A 66 -8.39 14.44 -21.63
N PRO A 67 -9.72 14.62 -21.50
CA PRO A 67 -10.64 13.51 -21.24
C PRO A 67 -10.61 12.43 -22.33
N LEU A 68 -10.19 11.22 -21.95
CA LEU A 68 -10.08 10.08 -22.88
C LEU A 68 -11.36 9.25 -23.02
N ASP A 69 -12.37 9.51 -22.20
CA ASP A 69 -13.64 8.77 -22.16
C ASP A 69 -14.74 9.40 -23.02
N THR A 70 -14.39 10.43 -23.80
CA THR A 70 -15.29 11.17 -24.69
C THR A 70 -15.17 10.74 -26.15
N ARG A 71 -14.24 9.83 -26.47
CA ARG A 71 -13.95 9.32 -27.80
C ARG A 71 -13.98 7.79 -27.79
N ASP A 72 -14.25 7.21 -28.95
CA ASP A 72 -14.07 5.78 -29.15
C ASP A 72 -12.59 5.50 -29.44
N ALA A 73 -12.05 4.44 -28.84
CA ALA A 73 -10.68 4.01 -29.06
C ALA A 73 -10.64 2.64 -29.73
N TRP A 74 -10.06 2.58 -30.92
CA TRP A 74 -9.92 1.37 -31.72
C TRP A 74 -8.50 0.84 -31.63
N TYR A 75 -8.35 -0.40 -31.17
CA TYR A 75 -7.10 -1.16 -31.18
C TYR A 75 -7.19 -2.22 -32.28
N LEU A 76 -6.26 -2.24 -33.22
CA LEU A 76 -6.22 -3.20 -34.31
C LEU A 76 -4.88 -3.94 -34.30
N CYS A 77 -4.94 -5.27 -34.37
CA CYS A 77 -3.77 -6.12 -34.49
C CYS A 77 -4.03 -7.21 -35.52
N ARG A 78 -3.01 -7.49 -36.34
CA ARG A 78 -3.04 -8.58 -37.30
C ARG A 78 -2.20 -9.73 -36.79
N LEU A 79 -2.82 -10.89 -36.68
CA LEU A 79 -2.24 -12.09 -36.09
C LEU A 79 -1.42 -12.85 -37.14
N PHE A 80 -0.35 -12.23 -37.65
CA PHE A 80 0.49 -12.80 -38.72
C PHE A 80 1.19 -14.10 -38.31
N ASP A 81 1.66 -14.17 -37.07
CA ASP A 81 2.39 -15.34 -36.55
C ASP A 81 1.46 -16.43 -35.99
N ALA A 82 0.17 -16.12 -35.84
CA ALA A 82 -0.81 -17.09 -35.34
C ALA A 82 -1.09 -18.15 -36.41
N GLN A 83 -0.81 -19.40 -36.06
CA GLN A 83 -1.11 -20.54 -36.93
C GLN A 83 -2.62 -20.68 -37.13
N PRO A 84 -3.09 -21.21 -38.28
CA PRO A 84 -4.49 -21.57 -38.48
C PRO A 84 -4.97 -22.66 -37.51
N GLY A 85 -6.28 -22.74 -37.28
CA GLY A 85 -6.95 -23.77 -36.47
C GLY A 85 -7.57 -23.24 -35.17
N ASP A 86 -8.20 -24.13 -34.41
CA ASP A 86 -8.98 -23.79 -33.21
C ASP A 86 -8.11 -23.25 -32.07
N ALA A 87 -8.55 -22.15 -31.48
CA ALA A 87 -7.89 -21.48 -30.38
C ALA A 87 -8.92 -20.82 -29.45
N ILE A 88 -8.45 -20.28 -28.34
CA ILE A 88 -9.23 -19.45 -27.43
C ILE A 88 -8.53 -18.08 -27.34
N LEU A 89 -9.28 -17.02 -27.60
CA LEU A 89 -8.84 -15.66 -27.26
C LEU A 89 -9.25 -15.39 -25.82
N ARG A 90 -8.25 -15.19 -24.96
CA ARG A 90 -8.43 -14.79 -23.55
C ARG A 90 -8.18 -13.30 -23.42
N PHE A 91 -9.17 -12.57 -22.94
CA PHE A 91 -9.09 -11.15 -22.58
C PHE A 91 -9.19 -11.05 -21.06
N GLU A 92 -8.09 -10.75 -20.38
CA GLU A 92 -8.07 -10.75 -18.91
C GLU A 92 -8.70 -9.51 -18.28
N GLY A 93 -9.07 -8.51 -19.10
CA GLY A 93 -9.67 -7.27 -18.63
C GLY A 93 -9.67 -6.18 -19.70
N LEU A 94 -10.84 -5.60 -19.93
CA LEU A 94 -11.09 -4.61 -20.98
C LEU A 94 -11.74 -3.37 -20.35
N ALA A 95 -11.05 -2.23 -20.31
CA ALA A 95 -11.53 -1.00 -19.67
C ALA A 95 -12.20 -0.07 -20.69
N THR A 96 -13.52 0.13 -20.73
CA THR A 96 -14.55 -0.66 -20.02
C THR A 96 -15.59 -1.22 -20.99
N LEU A 97 -16.30 -0.35 -21.73
CA LEU A 97 -17.26 -0.76 -22.74
C LEU A 97 -16.50 -1.16 -24.00
N CYS A 98 -16.39 -2.45 -24.31
CA CYS A 98 -15.54 -2.94 -25.38
C CYS A 98 -16.27 -3.91 -26.30
N HIS A 99 -16.25 -3.65 -27.60
CA HIS A 99 -16.67 -4.59 -28.64
C HIS A 99 -15.44 -5.19 -29.30
N VAL A 100 -15.39 -6.53 -29.41
CA VAL A 100 -14.28 -7.25 -30.02
C VAL A 100 -14.73 -7.89 -31.33
N PHE A 101 -13.94 -7.69 -32.37
CA PHE A 101 -14.18 -8.18 -33.72
C PHE A 101 -13.03 -9.06 -34.19
N LEU A 102 -13.36 -10.21 -34.78
CA LEU A 102 -12.41 -11.06 -35.49
C LEU A 102 -12.80 -11.07 -36.97
N ASN A 103 -11.89 -10.63 -37.84
CA ASN A 103 -12.11 -10.48 -39.28
C ASN A 103 -13.40 -9.69 -39.59
N GLY A 104 -13.61 -8.59 -38.86
CA GLY A 104 -14.79 -7.72 -38.99
C GLY A 104 -16.09 -8.24 -38.37
N ARG A 105 -16.13 -9.48 -37.85
CA ARG A 105 -17.30 -10.03 -37.16
C ARG A 105 -17.17 -9.84 -35.66
N GLU A 106 -18.19 -9.27 -35.03
CA GLU A 106 -18.25 -9.14 -33.57
C GLU A 106 -18.33 -10.52 -32.89
N ILE A 107 -17.44 -10.76 -31.92
CA ILE A 107 -17.35 -12.00 -31.15
C ILE A 107 -17.61 -11.81 -29.65
N LEU A 108 -17.51 -10.57 -29.14
CA LEU A 108 -17.72 -10.24 -27.73
C LEU A 108 -18.14 -8.77 -27.57
N ALA A 109 -19.08 -8.54 -26.65
CA ALA A 109 -19.33 -7.23 -26.04
C ALA A 109 -19.07 -7.35 -24.53
N SER A 110 -18.16 -6.53 -24.01
CA SER A 110 -17.80 -6.45 -22.58
C SER A 110 -18.27 -5.13 -21.99
N GLU A 111 -18.87 -5.18 -20.80
CA GLU A 111 -19.40 -4.02 -20.07
C GLU A 111 -18.67 -3.77 -18.73
N SER A 112 -17.64 -4.56 -18.42
CA SER A 112 -16.93 -4.55 -17.14
C SER A 112 -15.42 -4.57 -17.35
N MET A 113 -14.72 -3.70 -16.62
CA MET A 113 -13.27 -3.62 -16.56
C MET A 113 -12.66 -4.84 -15.86
N PHE A 114 -13.39 -5.42 -14.90
CA PHE A 114 -12.88 -6.43 -13.98
C PHE A 114 -13.30 -7.86 -14.35
N THR A 115 -13.82 -8.07 -15.56
CA THR A 115 -14.29 -9.39 -16.00
C THR A 115 -13.40 -9.93 -17.11
N LEU A 116 -12.94 -11.16 -16.93
CA LEU A 116 -12.20 -11.94 -17.90
C LEU A 116 -13.14 -12.62 -18.90
N HIS A 117 -12.71 -12.70 -20.16
CA HIS A 117 -13.46 -13.37 -21.22
C HIS A 117 -12.58 -14.40 -21.94
N GLU A 118 -13.11 -15.61 -22.14
CA GLU A 118 -12.50 -16.65 -22.98
C GLU A 118 -13.44 -17.00 -24.14
N ILE A 119 -13.01 -16.70 -25.36
CA ILE A 119 -13.81 -16.85 -26.58
C ILE A 119 -13.16 -17.89 -27.50
N PRO A 120 -13.78 -19.07 -27.68
CA PRO A 120 -13.33 -20.03 -28.68
C PRO A 120 -13.46 -19.47 -30.10
N VAL A 121 -12.41 -19.61 -30.89
CA VAL A 121 -12.33 -19.13 -32.27
C VAL A 121 -11.61 -20.15 -33.16
N THR A 122 -11.84 -20.09 -34.46
CA THR A 122 -11.05 -20.84 -35.45
C THR A 122 -10.30 -19.83 -36.31
N LEU A 123 -8.98 -19.86 -36.25
CA LEU A 123 -8.11 -18.93 -36.99
C LEU A 123 -7.83 -19.45 -38.41
N SER A 124 -7.73 -18.55 -39.37
CA SER A 124 -7.38 -18.84 -40.77
C SER A 124 -5.90 -18.57 -41.07
N GLY A 125 -5.19 -17.88 -40.17
CA GLY A 125 -3.82 -17.41 -40.34
C GLY A 125 -3.78 -16.00 -40.93
N GLY A 126 -3.13 -15.06 -40.22
CA GLY A 126 -3.11 -13.64 -40.60
C GLY A 126 -4.44 -12.92 -40.36
N ASP A 127 -5.29 -13.45 -39.48
CA ASP A 127 -6.58 -12.89 -39.06
C ASP A 127 -6.40 -11.50 -38.43
N GLU A 128 -7.42 -10.66 -38.56
CA GLU A 128 -7.48 -9.33 -37.96
C GLU A 128 -8.32 -9.36 -36.68
N LEU A 129 -7.72 -8.90 -35.58
CA LEU A 129 -8.39 -8.69 -34.30
C LEU A 129 -8.53 -7.19 -34.06
N ALA A 130 -9.75 -6.72 -33.87
CA ALA A 130 -10.04 -5.32 -33.57
C ALA A 130 -10.87 -5.19 -32.28
N LEU A 131 -10.53 -4.22 -31.45
CA LEU A 131 -11.24 -3.89 -30.22
C LEU A 131 -11.68 -2.42 -30.29
N CYS A 132 -12.96 -2.17 -30.09
CA CYS A 132 -13.52 -0.83 -29.98
C CYS A 132 -13.93 -0.57 -28.53
N PHE A 133 -13.18 0.27 -27.85
CA PHE A 133 -13.54 0.80 -26.54
C PHE A 133 -14.43 2.03 -26.75
N ARG A 134 -15.72 1.91 -26.44
CA ARG A 134 -16.70 2.98 -26.61
C ARG A 134 -16.47 4.09 -25.60
N ALA A 135 -16.72 5.32 -26.02
CA ALA A 135 -16.75 6.49 -25.14
C ALA A 135 -17.65 6.21 -23.93
N LEU A 136 -17.09 6.29 -22.73
CA LEU A 136 -17.83 6.01 -21.52
C LEU A 136 -18.67 7.22 -21.05
N ALA A 137 -18.26 8.45 -21.38
CA ALA A 137 -18.95 9.67 -20.95
C ALA A 137 -20.44 9.71 -21.34
N PRO A 138 -20.85 9.37 -22.58
CA PRO A 138 -22.28 9.29 -22.94
C PRO A 138 -23.05 8.31 -22.06
N LYS A 139 -22.50 7.11 -21.81
CA LYS A 139 -23.12 6.09 -20.95
C LYS A 139 -23.32 6.60 -19.52
N LEU A 140 -22.34 7.32 -18.98
CA LEU A 140 -22.39 7.87 -17.63
C LEU A 140 -23.38 9.04 -17.47
N ALA A 141 -23.77 9.67 -18.58
CA ALA A 141 -24.78 10.72 -18.60
C ALA A 141 -26.23 10.19 -18.67
N GLU A 142 -26.43 8.90 -18.97
CA GLU A 142 -27.74 8.28 -19.01
C GLU A 142 -28.46 8.34 -17.65
N SER A 143 -29.78 8.48 -17.67
CA SER A 143 -30.60 8.45 -16.46
C SER A 143 -30.72 7.02 -15.94
N GLY A 144 -29.99 6.71 -14.86
CA GLY A 144 -30.09 5.43 -14.15
C GLY A 144 -31.04 5.46 -12.94
N PRO A 145 -31.12 4.36 -12.17
CA PRO A 145 -31.87 4.30 -10.92
C PRO A 145 -31.47 5.44 -9.98
N ARG A 146 -32.45 6.08 -9.34
CA ARG A 146 -32.18 7.19 -8.42
C ARG A 146 -31.39 6.68 -7.20
N ALA A 147 -30.21 7.25 -6.97
CA ALA A 147 -29.46 7.00 -5.74
C ALA A 147 -30.15 7.68 -4.54
N ARG A 148 -30.10 7.02 -3.38
CA ARG A 148 -30.57 7.54 -2.10
C ARG A 148 -29.63 8.58 -1.51
N TRP A 149 -28.32 8.49 -1.83
CA TRP A 149 -27.33 9.53 -1.54
C TRP A 149 -26.39 9.76 -2.72
N ARG A 150 -25.60 10.83 -2.66
CA ARG A 150 -24.59 11.18 -3.66
C ARG A 150 -23.28 11.46 -2.95
N THR A 151 -22.19 10.96 -3.51
CA THR A 151 -20.83 11.30 -3.05
C THR A 151 -20.34 12.55 -3.79
N GLN A 152 -19.57 13.39 -3.12
CA GLN A 152 -18.92 14.55 -3.74
C GLN A 152 -17.49 14.25 -4.22
N MET A 153 -16.89 13.18 -3.70
CA MET A 153 -15.51 12.78 -4.00
C MET A 153 -15.36 12.26 -5.44
N ILE A 154 -16.40 11.62 -5.97
CA ILE A 154 -16.34 10.90 -7.26
C ILE A 154 -17.29 11.54 -8.28
N THR A 155 -16.82 11.73 -9.52
CA THR A 155 -17.60 12.28 -10.63
C THR A 155 -17.36 11.54 -11.95
N PRO A 156 -18.39 11.33 -12.80
CA PRO A 156 -19.81 11.64 -12.59
C PRO A 156 -20.56 10.58 -11.76
N GLN A 157 -21.76 10.93 -11.27
CA GLN A 157 -22.58 10.03 -10.42
C GLN A 157 -23.06 8.75 -11.13
N GLY A 158 -23.05 8.71 -12.46
CA GLY A 158 -23.40 7.53 -13.25
C GLY A 158 -22.44 6.36 -13.05
N LEU A 159 -21.23 6.59 -12.53
CA LEU A 159 -20.20 5.56 -12.32
C LEU A 159 -20.67 4.40 -11.43
N LYS A 160 -21.61 4.65 -10.51
CA LYS A 160 -22.20 3.59 -9.67
C LYS A 160 -22.86 2.44 -10.45
N ASN A 161 -23.22 2.68 -11.72
CA ASN A 161 -23.90 1.72 -12.59
C ASN A 161 -22.94 1.00 -13.54
N VAL A 162 -21.64 1.31 -13.51
CA VAL A 162 -20.64 0.73 -14.41
C VAL A 162 -19.53 0.10 -13.58
N ARG A 163 -19.05 -1.08 -14.00
CA ARG A 163 -17.92 -1.75 -13.34
C ARG A 163 -16.61 -1.26 -13.95
N THR A 164 -16.08 -0.19 -13.38
CA THR A 164 -14.81 0.43 -13.78
C THR A 164 -14.10 1.00 -12.56
N THR A 165 -12.79 1.26 -12.66
CA THR A 165 -12.03 1.91 -11.57
C THR A 165 -12.49 3.36 -11.35
N LEU A 166 -12.34 3.85 -10.12
CA LEU A 166 -12.62 5.25 -9.77
C LEU A 166 -11.37 6.13 -9.93
N LEU A 167 -10.21 5.55 -10.20
CA LEU A 167 -9.01 6.29 -10.61
C LEU A 167 -9.30 7.09 -11.89
N GLY A 168 -8.83 8.33 -11.92
CA GLY A 168 -9.17 9.29 -12.97
C GLY A 168 -10.50 10.01 -12.77
N ARG A 169 -11.32 9.63 -11.78
CA ARG A 169 -12.69 10.14 -11.59
C ARG A 169 -12.91 10.86 -10.25
N MET A 170 -11.84 11.13 -9.52
CA MET A 170 -11.87 11.74 -8.19
C MET A 170 -11.11 13.07 -8.17
N PRO A 171 -11.76 14.20 -8.51
CA PRO A 171 -11.10 15.50 -8.60
C PRO A 171 -10.48 15.93 -7.27
N GLY A 172 -9.24 16.42 -7.31
CA GLY A 172 -8.47 16.77 -6.11
C GLY A 172 -7.80 15.59 -5.42
N TRP A 173 -8.11 14.36 -5.86
CA TRP A 173 -7.56 13.12 -5.32
C TRP A 173 -6.57 12.45 -6.29
N CYS A 174 -6.92 12.39 -7.57
CA CYS A 174 -6.04 11.87 -8.63
C CYS A 174 -6.12 12.75 -9.89
N PRO A 175 -5.10 12.71 -10.77
CA PRO A 175 -5.20 13.29 -12.12
C PRO A 175 -6.38 12.69 -12.89
N GLU A 176 -7.02 13.47 -13.77
CA GLU A 176 -8.16 13.05 -14.60
C GLU A 176 -7.70 12.17 -15.80
N ILE A 177 -7.03 11.07 -15.49
CA ILE A 177 -6.53 10.09 -16.46
C ILE A 177 -7.43 8.86 -16.39
N HIS A 178 -8.30 8.71 -17.37
CA HIS A 178 -9.30 7.65 -17.41
C HIS A 178 -8.72 6.32 -17.93
N ALA A 179 -9.03 5.21 -17.26
CA ALA A 179 -8.68 3.88 -17.74
C ALA A 179 -9.52 3.51 -18.98
N VAL A 180 -8.88 3.51 -20.15
CA VAL A 180 -9.47 3.11 -21.44
C VAL A 180 -8.48 2.21 -22.17
N GLY A 181 -8.92 1.05 -22.66
CA GLY A 181 -8.09 0.12 -23.43
C GLY A 181 -7.99 -1.27 -22.82
N PRO A 182 -7.22 -2.17 -23.45
CA PRO A 182 -7.00 -3.54 -22.99
C PRO A 182 -6.00 -3.52 -21.83
N TRP A 183 -6.48 -3.06 -20.67
CA TRP A 183 -5.64 -2.83 -19.50
C TRP A 183 -4.98 -4.12 -19.03
N ARG A 184 -5.56 -5.30 -19.27
CA ARG A 184 -4.97 -6.60 -18.90
C ARG A 184 -4.50 -7.39 -20.13
N PRO A 185 -3.65 -8.43 -19.93
CA PRO A 185 -3.15 -9.25 -21.01
C PRO A 185 -4.25 -9.79 -21.95
N ILE A 186 -3.91 -9.89 -23.24
CA ILE A 186 -4.67 -10.64 -24.23
C ILE A 186 -3.81 -11.80 -24.70
N THR A 187 -4.31 -13.02 -24.55
CA THR A 187 -3.54 -14.25 -24.81
C THR A 187 -4.28 -15.13 -25.79
N LEU A 188 -3.57 -15.65 -26.79
CA LEU A 188 -4.05 -16.72 -27.64
C LEU A 188 -3.67 -18.06 -27.02
N VAL A 189 -4.68 -18.85 -26.65
CA VAL A 189 -4.51 -20.14 -25.97
C VAL A 189 -4.86 -21.27 -26.94
N ARG A 190 -3.90 -22.16 -27.20
CA ARG A 190 -4.11 -23.39 -27.98
C ARG A 190 -3.96 -24.59 -27.06
N ARG A 191 -5.06 -25.32 -26.87
CA ARG A 191 -5.06 -26.55 -26.07
C ARG A 191 -4.09 -27.56 -26.70
N ASP A 192 -3.22 -28.12 -25.88
CA ASP A 192 -2.41 -29.27 -26.25
C ASP A 192 -3.20 -30.58 -26.01
N VAL A 193 -2.64 -31.72 -26.40
CA VAL A 193 -3.21 -33.06 -26.18
C VAL A 193 -3.51 -33.30 -24.71
N ALA A 194 -2.68 -32.76 -23.81
CA ALA A 194 -2.91 -32.73 -22.38
C ALA A 194 -3.13 -31.29 -21.88
N SER A 195 -4.37 -30.95 -21.53
CA SER A 195 -4.74 -29.68 -20.91
C SER A 195 -5.28 -29.91 -19.51
N ILE A 196 -4.81 -29.09 -18.58
CA ILE A 196 -5.36 -28.99 -17.22
C ILE A 196 -6.16 -27.69 -17.08
N ASP A 197 -7.36 -27.79 -16.53
CA ASP A 197 -8.29 -26.68 -16.34
C ASP A 197 -8.77 -26.64 -14.88
N ASN A 198 -9.33 -25.50 -14.48
CA ASN A 198 -10.03 -25.30 -13.21
C ASN A 198 -9.21 -25.73 -11.98
N VAL A 199 -7.94 -25.33 -11.95
CA VAL A 199 -7.01 -25.66 -10.86
C VAL A 199 -7.37 -24.84 -9.62
N THR A 200 -7.85 -25.52 -8.58
CA THR A 200 -8.07 -24.94 -7.25
C THR A 200 -6.95 -25.35 -6.31
N VAL A 201 -6.40 -24.41 -5.56
CA VAL A 201 -5.30 -24.61 -4.61
C VAL A 201 -5.71 -24.08 -3.25
N ARG A 202 -5.46 -24.86 -2.20
CA ARG A 202 -5.66 -24.46 -0.82
C ARG A 202 -4.52 -24.95 0.05
N ALA A 203 -3.73 -24.00 0.57
CA ALA A 203 -2.79 -24.26 1.64
C ALA A 203 -3.43 -23.93 2.99
N ALA A 204 -3.20 -24.76 4.00
CA ALA A 204 -3.65 -24.51 5.36
C ALA A 204 -2.62 -25.03 6.36
N LEU A 205 -2.49 -24.32 7.48
CA LEU A 205 -1.78 -24.82 8.65
C LEU A 205 -2.77 -25.54 9.57
N GLU A 206 -2.48 -26.80 9.88
CA GLU A 206 -3.31 -27.65 10.73
C GLU A 206 -3.04 -27.41 12.22
N ALA A 207 -3.96 -27.85 13.07
CA ALA A 207 -3.83 -27.72 14.52
C ALA A 207 -2.65 -28.50 15.11
N ASP A 208 -2.17 -29.54 14.43
CA ASP A 208 -0.97 -30.31 14.80
C ASP A 208 0.35 -29.68 14.30
N GLY A 209 0.29 -28.50 13.65
CA GLY A 209 1.43 -27.80 13.09
C GLY A 209 1.84 -28.25 11.69
N SER A 210 1.17 -29.24 11.09
CA SER A 210 1.47 -29.68 9.74
C SER A 210 0.85 -28.79 8.65
N GLY A 211 1.52 -28.69 7.51
CA GLY A 211 0.98 -28.04 6.31
C GLY A 211 0.10 -28.99 5.52
N ARG A 212 -1.10 -28.56 5.14
CA ARG A 212 -1.99 -29.28 4.21
C ARG A 212 -2.10 -28.50 2.91
N LEU A 213 -1.64 -29.09 1.81
CA LEU A 213 -1.81 -28.57 0.46
C LEU A 213 -2.85 -29.42 -0.28
N SER A 214 -4.00 -28.83 -0.59
CA SER A 214 -5.05 -29.45 -1.38
C SER A 214 -5.06 -28.84 -2.77
N VAL A 215 -4.96 -29.67 -3.80
CA VAL A 215 -5.05 -29.26 -5.20
C VAL A 215 -6.11 -30.09 -5.90
N SER A 216 -6.99 -29.43 -6.63
CA SER A 216 -7.98 -30.08 -7.47
C SER A 216 -8.01 -29.45 -8.85
N LEU A 217 -8.23 -30.26 -9.88
CA LEU A 217 -8.09 -29.86 -11.27
C LEU A 217 -8.95 -30.73 -12.18
N HIS A 218 -9.19 -30.23 -13.39
CA HIS A 218 -9.84 -30.97 -14.46
C HIS A 218 -8.84 -31.23 -15.59
N THR A 219 -8.98 -32.35 -16.30
CA THR A 219 -8.13 -32.64 -17.46
C THR A 219 -8.91 -33.34 -18.56
N ASN A 220 -8.53 -33.08 -19.82
CA ASN A 220 -9.07 -33.73 -21.00
C ASN A 220 -8.38 -35.06 -21.35
N VAL A 221 -7.31 -35.43 -20.62
CA VAL A 221 -6.59 -36.68 -20.84
C VAL A 221 -7.35 -37.83 -20.20
N ASP A 222 -7.46 -38.95 -20.93
CA ASP A 222 -8.04 -40.18 -20.40
C ASP A 222 -7.03 -40.90 -19.51
N ASN A 223 -7.32 -40.90 -18.20
CA ASN A 223 -6.55 -41.61 -17.16
C ASN A 223 -5.04 -41.28 -17.11
N PRO A 224 -4.64 -39.99 -17.04
CA PRO A 224 -3.25 -39.60 -16.89
C PRO A 224 -2.67 -40.04 -15.54
N ASN A 225 -1.35 -40.28 -15.50
CA ASN A 225 -0.63 -40.43 -14.25
C ASN A 225 -0.32 -39.04 -13.67
N LEU A 226 -1.15 -38.61 -12.71
CA LEU A 226 -1.08 -37.30 -12.08
C LEU A 226 -0.52 -37.38 -10.66
N MET A 227 0.47 -36.53 -10.37
CA MET A 227 1.08 -36.45 -9.04
C MET A 227 1.30 -34.99 -8.63
N LEU A 228 0.88 -34.65 -7.42
CA LEU A 228 1.18 -33.37 -6.76
C LEU A 228 2.50 -33.52 -6.02
N ARG A 229 3.44 -32.60 -6.25
CA ARG A 229 4.73 -32.57 -5.56
C ARG A 229 4.97 -31.22 -4.89
N CYS A 230 5.47 -31.23 -3.66
CA CYS A 230 5.85 -30.04 -2.91
C CYS A 230 7.11 -30.37 -2.10
N GLY A 231 8.24 -29.76 -2.45
CA GLY A 231 9.55 -30.21 -1.97
C GLY A 231 9.84 -31.66 -2.37
N GLU A 232 10.29 -32.48 -1.42
CA GLU A 232 10.59 -33.90 -1.64
C GLU A 232 9.36 -34.83 -1.52
N ILE A 233 8.22 -34.29 -1.07
CA ILE A 233 7.00 -35.07 -0.84
C ILE A 233 6.16 -35.07 -2.11
N ALA A 234 5.57 -36.21 -2.44
CA ALA A 234 4.66 -36.34 -3.57
C ALA A 234 3.43 -37.20 -3.22
N GLN A 235 2.30 -36.88 -3.84
CA GLN A 235 1.02 -37.56 -3.64
C GLN A 235 0.32 -37.72 -4.99
N ALA A 236 -0.12 -38.95 -5.32
CA ALA A 236 -0.91 -39.20 -6.51
C ALA A 236 -2.29 -38.53 -6.39
N PHE A 237 -2.82 -38.03 -7.51
CA PHE A 237 -4.19 -37.54 -7.58
C PHE A 237 -5.18 -38.70 -7.63
N GLU A 238 -6.29 -38.53 -6.92
CA GLU A 238 -7.44 -39.41 -6.98
C GLU A 238 -8.45 -38.88 -7.99
N LYS A 239 -9.03 -39.78 -8.80
CA LYS A 239 -10.09 -39.45 -9.75
C LYS A 239 -11.44 -39.40 -9.02
N ILE A 240 -12.07 -38.22 -8.99
CA ILE A 240 -13.33 -37.96 -8.29
C ILE A 240 -14.52 -37.90 -9.27
N GLY A 241 -14.27 -37.49 -10.52
CA GLY A 241 -15.27 -37.47 -11.59
C GLY A 241 -14.69 -37.96 -12.92
N GLU A 242 -15.44 -37.84 -14.01
CA GLU A 242 -14.96 -38.30 -15.34
C GLU A 242 -13.64 -37.64 -15.75
N SER A 243 -13.53 -36.33 -15.52
CA SER A 243 -12.36 -35.50 -15.83
C SER A 243 -11.79 -34.76 -14.62
N HIS A 244 -12.31 -35.02 -13.41
CA HIS A 244 -12.01 -34.26 -12.19
C HIS A 244 -11.10 -35.05 -11.24
N TYR A 245 -10.01 -34.44 -10.82
CA TYR A 245 -8.96 -35.03 -9.99
C TYR A 245 -8.67 -34.17 -8.76
N SER A 246 -8.29 -34.81 -7.65
CA SER A 246 -7.87 -34.11 -6.43
C SER A 246 -6.72 -34.84 -5.71
N ALA A 247 -5.80 -34.07 -5.14
CA ALA A 247 -4.73 -34.56 -4.28
C ALA A 247 -4.66 -33.73 -3.00
N ILE A 248 -4.33 -34.38 -1.89
CA ILE A 248 -4.07 -33.73 -0.60
C ILE A 248 -2.71 -34.18 -0.11
N LEU A 249 -1.77 -33.24 -0.04
CA LEU A 249 -0.42 -33.49 0.43
C LEU A 249 -0.27 -32.91 1.84
N LYS A 250 0.14 -33.76 2.79
CA LYS A 250 0.41 -33.37 4.19
C LYS A 250 1.92 -33.29 4.40
N LEU A 251 2.41 -32.08 4.67
CA LEU A 251 3.82 -31.80 5.01
C LEU A 251 3.96 -31.73 6.52
N LYS A 252 4.81 -32.58 7.10
CA LYS A 252 5.17 -32.48 8.52
C LYS A 252 6.25 -31.42 8.71
N ASP A 253 6.26 -30.81 9.89
CA ASP A 253 7.33 -29.89 10.33
C ASP A 253 7.58 -28.76 9.32
N VAL A 254 6.52 -28.10 8.85
CA VAL A 254 6.63 -26.98 7.91
C VAL A 254 7.16 -25.73 8.60
N ASP A 255 8.04 -25.02 7.93
CA ASP A 255 8.37 -23.65 8.30
C ASP A 255 7.20 -22.74 7.92
N LEU A 256 6.75 -21.93 8.87
CA LEU A 256 5.57 -21.09 8.69
C LEU A 256 5.89 -19.85 7.87
N TRP A 257 4.90 -19.39 7.12
CA TRP A 257 4.95 -18.05 6.54
C TRP A 257 4.60 -17.02 7.61
N TRP A 258 5.48 -16.04 7.81
CA TRP A 258 5.29 -14.88 8.69
C TRP A 258 5.40 -13.57 7.93
N PRO A 259 4.72 -12.50 8.36
CA PRO A 259 5.11 -11.16 7.95
C PRO A 259 6.56 -10.90 8.37
N HIS A 260 7.34 -10.18 7.55
CA HIS A 260 8.79 -10.05 7.73
C HIS A 260 9.21 -9.44 9.07
N THR A 261 8.35 -8.60 9.65
CA THR A 261 8.54 -8.00 10.97
C THR A 261 8.50 -9.01 12.12
N HIS A 262 7.92 -10.18 11.90
CA HIS A 262 7.72 -11.21 12.92
C HIS A 262 8.45 -12.51 12.64
N GLY A 263 8.89 -12.79 11.41
CA GLY A 263 9.64 -14.00 11.09
C GLY A 263 9.93 -14.11 9.60
N ALA A 264 10.46 -15.24 9.16
CA ALA A 264 10.72 -15.48 7.75
C ALA A 264 9.41 -15.72 6.95
N PRO A 265 9.22 -15.06 5.79
CA PRO A 265 8.08 -15.32 4.92
C PRO A 265 8.30 -16.58 4.08
N GLN A 266 8.22 -17.77 4.69
CA GLN A 266 8.56 -19.02 4.00
C GLN A 266 7.55 -19.44 2.93
N LEU A 267 8.07 -19.78 1.75
CA LEU A 267 7.31 -20.17 0.57
C LEU A 267 7.79 -21.51 0.03
N TYR A 268 6.84 -22.29 -0.47
CA TYR A 268 7.04 -23.61 -1.05
C TYR A 268 6.54 -23.64 -2.49
N ASP A 269 7.41 -24.05 -3.41
CA ASP A 269 7.03 -24.39 -4.77
C ASP A 269 6.26 -25.72 -4.78
N TYR A 270 5.13 -25.73 -5.50
CA TYR A 270 4.40 -26.95 -5.78
C TYR A 270 4.26 -27.16 -7.29
N LEU A 271 4.32 -28.43 -7.67
CA LEU A 271 4.40 -28.89 -9.05
C LEU A 271 3.28 -29.91 -9.32
N ILE A 272 2.74 -29.88 -10.52
CA ILE A 272 1.86 -30.94 -11.04
C ILE A 272 2.68 -31.75 -12.02
N VAL A 273 2.84 -33.05 -11.75
CA VAL A 273 3.53 -33.99 -12.62
C VAL A 273 2.50 -34.76 -13.42
N ILE A 274 2.61 -34.70 -14.75
CA ILE A 274 1.72 -35.37 -15.71
C ILE A 274 2.57 -36.36 -16.50
N ASP A 275 2.30 -37.66 -16.36
CA ASP A 275 2.99 -38.73 -17.09
C ASP A 275 4.53 -38.64 -17.01
N GLY A 276 5.03 -38.18 -15.85
CA GLY A 276 6.46 -38.02 -15.55
C GLY A 276 7.05 -36.65 -15.88
N VAL A 277 6.32 -35.76 -16.55
CA VAL A 277 6.76 -34.38 -16.82
C VAL A 277 6.29 -33.46 -15.70
N ALA A 278 7.22 -32.75 -15.05
CA ALA A 278 6.91 -31.84 -13.96
C ALA A 278 6.63 -30.42 -14.47
N HIS A 279 5.51 -29.86 -14.07
CA HIS A 279 5.13 -28.49 -14.39
C HIS A 279 5.00 -27.65 -13.12
N HIS A 280 5.54 -26.42 -13.16
CA HIS A 280 5.37 -25.48 -12.06
C HIS A 280 3.94 -24.98 -11.98
N ALA A 281 3.31 -25.18 -10.82
CA ALA A 281 1.90 -24.85 -10.61
C ALA A 281 1.70 -23.64 -9.68
N GLY A 282 2.73 -23.24 -8.94
CA GLY A 282 2.75 -22.03 -8.14
C GLY A 282 3.63 -22.13 -6.89
N ARG A 283 3.54 -21.09 -6.06
CA ARG A 283 4.16 -20.99 -4.74
C ARG A 283 3.10 -20.71 -3.69
N THR A 284 3.29 -21.21 -2.47
CA THR A 284 2.40 -20.94 -1.34
C THR A 284 3.17 -20.95 -0.01
N GLY A 285 2.63 -20.31 1.01
CA GLY A 285 3.11 -20.40 2.40
C GLY A 285 2.07 -21.07 3.29
N PHE A 286 2.51 -21.68 4.41
CA PHE A 286 1.62 -22.23 5.42
C PHE A 286 1.51 -21.28 6.60
N ARG A 287 0.31 -20.78 6.85
CA ARG A 287 0.01 -19.90 7.97
C ARG A 287 -1.44 -20.05 8.39
N ARG A 288 -1.76 -19.57 9.59
CA ARG A 288 -3.14 -19.39 10.06
C ARG A 288 -3.41 -17.91 10.30
N ILE A 289 -4.59 -17.44 9.89
CA ILE A 289 -5.13 -16.14 10.30
C ILE A 289 -6.42 -16.34 11.07
N ASP A 290 -6.54 -15.62 12.19
CA ASP A 290 -7.79 -15.43 12.92
C ASP A 290 -7.98 -13.95 13.26
N ILE A 291 -9.20 -13.57 13.67
CA ILE A 291 -9.48 -12.24 14.23
C ILE A 291 -9.84 -12.40 15.69
N ASP A 292 -9.06 -11.75 16.55
CA ASP A 292 -9.44 -11.56 17.95
C ASP A 292 -10.38 -10.36 18.05
N ARG A 293 -11.62 -10.63 18.47
CA ARG A 293 -12.69 -9.64 18.67
C ARG A 293 -12.73 -9.10 20.11
N GLY A 294 -11.78 -9.49 20.96
CA GLY A 294 -11.75 -9.15 22.37
C GLY A 294 -12.92 -9.75 23.16
N ALA A 295 -12.92 -9.54 24.47
CA ALA A 295 -13.90 -10.14 25.38
C ALA A 295 -15.36 -9.70 25.10
N HIS A 296 -15.55 -8.54 24.47
CA HIS A 296 -16.87 -7.95 24.19
C HIS A 296 -17.29 -8.07 22.72
N GLY A 297 -16.47 -8.67 21.85
CA GLY A 297 -16.77 -8.81 20.42
C GLY A 297 -16.58 -7.52 19.60
N GLU A 298 -16.04 -6.46 20.21
CA GLU A 298 -15.92 -5.11 19.65
C GLU A 298 -14.52 -4.78 19.11
N ASP A 299 -13.54 -5.66 19.33
CA ASP A 299 -12.17 -5.45 18.88
C ASP A 299 -11.95 -5.94 17.43
N PHE A 300 -10.81 -5.57 16.86
CA PHE A 300 -10.30 -6.12 15.62
C PHE A 300 -8.78 -6.23 15.70
N ALA A 301 -8.30 -7.40 16.12
CA ALA A 301 -6.88 -7.75 16.11
C ALA A 301 -6.62 -8.92 15.17
N LEU A 302 -5.65 -8.76 14.27
CA LEU A 302 -5.21 -9.85 13.43
C LEU A 302 -4.28 -10.77 14.23
N LEU A 303 -4.62 -12.06 14.28
CA LEU A 303 -3.74 -13.10 14.78
C LEU A 303 -3.11 -13.82 13.59
N VAL A 304 -1.78 -13.84 13.49
CA VAL A 304 -1.05 -14.65 12.51
C VAL A 304 -0.32 -15.75 13.27
N ASN A 305 -0.63 -17.01 12.96
CA ASN A 305 -0.10 -18.19 13.65
C ASN A 305 -0.31 -18.11 15.17
N SER A 306 -1.47 -17.60 15.60
CA SER A 306 -1.88 -17.36 16.99
C SER A 306 -1.20 -16.18 17.69
N GLU A 307 -0.29 -15.46 17.03
CA GLU A 307 0.34 -14.25 17.56
C GLU A 307 -0.40 -12.99 17.13
N ARG A 308 -0.66 -12.09 18.08
CA ARG A 308 -1.29 -10.80 17.78
C ARG A 308 -0.30 -9.89 17.06
N ILE A 309 -0.64 -9.47 15.85
CA ILE A 309 0.19 -8.61 15.01
C ILE A 309 -0.33 -7.18 15.10
N PHE A 310 0.51 -6.23 15.51
CA PHE A 310 0.21 -4.82 15.28
C PHE A 310 0.38 -4.53 13.78
N CYS A 311 -0.74 -4.42 13.06
CA CYS A 311 -0.71 -4.18 11.63
C CYS A 311 -0.32 -2.72 11.34
N ARG A 312 0.75 -2.52 10.58
CA ARG A 312 1.28 -1.20 10.27
C ARG A 312 1.71 -1.13 8.81
N GLY A 313 1.41 -0.03 8.17
CA GLY A 313 1.79 0.20 6.79
C GLY A 313 0.96 1.28 6.17
N ALA A 314 0.54 1.08 4.92
CA ALA A 314 -0.05 2.15 4.13
C ALA A 314 -1.10 1.65 3.15
N VAL A 315 -1.93 2.57 2.66
CA VAL A 315 -2.85 2.31 1.54
C VAL A 315 -2.13 2.46 0.21
N TRP A 316 -2.25 1.43 -0.62
CA TRP A 316 -1.79 1.39 -2.02
C TRP A 316 -2.78 2.07 -2.95
N THR A 317 -2.28 2.88 -3.88
CA THR A 317 -3.09 3.54 -4.92
C THR A 317 -2.98 2.79 -6.25
N THR A 318 -1.90 3.00 -6.97
CA THR A 318 -1.47 2.22 -8.15
C THR A 318 0.00 2.54 -8.47
N ALA A 319 0.69 1.67 -9.20
CA ALA A 319 2.08 1.94 -9.61
C ALA A 319 2.18 3.09 -10.63
N ASP A 320 1.25 3.16 -11.59
CA ASP A 320 1.15 4.24 -12.57
C ASP A 320 -0.30 4.33 -13.09
N ILE A 321 -0.92 5.51 -12.94
CA ILE A 321 -2.32 5.75 -13.31
C ILE A 321 -2.55 5.79 -14.83
N ALA A 322 -1.54 6.16 -15.62
CA ALA A 322 -1.64 6.17 -17.08
C ALA A 322 -1.46 4.78 -17.66
N ARG A 323 -0.63 3.91 -17.06
CA ARG A 323 -0.35 2.59 -17.64
C ARG A 323 -1.33 1.49 -17.27
N LEU A 324 -1.76 1.42 -15.99
CA LEU A 324 -2.69 0.44 -15.38
C LEU A 324 -2.88 -0.94 -16.10
N PRO A 325 -2.61 -2.08 -15.45
CA PRO A 325 -1.98 -2.31 -14.16
C PRO A 325 -0.45 -2.21 -14.28
N GLY A 326 0.25 -2.39 -13.17
CA GLY A 326 1.68 -2.63 -13.20
C GLY A 326 2.04 -4.09 -13.51
N GLY A 327 3.29 -4.31 -13.93
CA GLY A 327 3.97 -5.59 -13.81
C GLY A 327 4.85 -5.65 -12.56
N ARG A 328 5.55 -6.77 -12.37
CA ARG A 328 6.45 -6.97 -11.22
C ARG A 328 7.46 -5.82 -11.02
N ALA A 329 8.09 -5.37 -12.10
CA ALA A 329 9.09 -4.29 -12.08
C ALA A 329 8.51 -2.93 -11.65
N ASP A 330 7.19 -2.76 -11.75
CA ASP A 330 6.51 -1.52 -11.39
C ASP A 330 6.10 -1.49 -9.92
N TYR A 331 5.76 -2.65 -9.35
CA TYR A 331 5.40 -2.76 -7.93
C TYR A 331 6.61 -2.86 -7.02
N GLU A 332 7.63 -3.63 -7.44
CA GLU A 332 8.76 -4.00 -6.59
C GLU A 332 9.45 -2.80 -5.94
N PRO A 333 9.74 -1.68 -6.64
CA PRO A 333 10.38 -0.52 -6.02
C PRO A 333 9.58 0.01 -4.82
N PHE A 334 8.26 0.16 -4.94
CA PHE A 334 7.43 0.68 -3.87
C PHE A 334 7.21 -0.32 -2.73
N LEU A 335 6.96 -1.59 -3.04
CA LEU A 335 6.73 -2.62 -2.01
C LEU A 335 8.00 -2.93 -1.22
N ARG A 336 9.16 -2.89 -1.86
CA ARG A 336 10.46 -3.03 -1.18
C ARG A 336 10.69 -1.88 -0.19
N LEU A 337 10.36 -0.65 -0.57
CA LEU A 337 10.42 0.50 0.34
C LEU A 337 9.43 0.38 1.50
N ALA A 338 8.24 -0.20 1.27
CA ALA A 338 7.31 -0.47 2.36
C ALA A 338 7.91 -1.46 3.38
N ALA A 339 8.48 -2.57 2.90
CA ALA A 339 9.13 -3.56 3.76
C ALA A 339 10.34 -2.97 4.49
N GLU A 340 11.19 -2.18 3.80
CA GLU A 340 12.34 -1.48 4.39
C GLU A 340 11.93 -0.51 5.52
N ALA A 341 10.77 0.15 5.42
CA ALA A 341 10.22 0.99 6.48
C ALA A 341 9.53 0.21 7.61
N GLY A 342 9.65 -1.12 7.67
CA GLY A 342 9.03 -1.91 8.72
C GLY A 342 7.50 -2.03 8.62
N MET A 343 6.92 -1.67 7.48
CA MET A 343 5.50 -1.93 7.20
C MET A 343 5.30 -3.43 7.05
N ASN A 344 4.21 -3.96 7.60
CA ASN A 344 3.84 -5.38 7.51
C ASN A 344 2.47 -5.60 6.86
N MET A 345 1.76 -4.54 6.49
CA MET A 345 0.48 -4.63 5.79
C MET A 345 0.31 -3.51 4.76
N ILE A 346 -0.18 -3.86 3.57
CA ILE A 346 -0.61 -2.94 2.52
C ILE A 346 -2.11 -3.13 2.28
N ARG A 347 -2.86 -2.03 2.20
CA ARG A 347 -4.28 -2.05 1.85
C ARG A 347 -4.51 -1.56 0.44
N ILE A 348 -5.23 -2.32 -0.38
CA ILE A 348 -5.78 -1.85 -1.66
C ILE A 348 -7.23 -1.42 -1.39
N GLY A 349 -7.49 -0.11 -1.45
CA GLY A 349 -8.83 0.45 -1.21
C GLY A 349 -9.79 0.23 -2.38
N GLY A 350 -11.09 0.22 -2.10
CA GLY A 350 -12.16 0.01 -3.09
C GLY A 350 -12.33 1.15 -4.09
N THR A 351 -11.61 2.26 -3.91
CA THR A 351 -11.49 3.36 -4.88
C THR A 351 -10.42 3.11 -5.95
N MET A 352 -9.60 2.07 -5.80
CA MET A 352 -8.47 1.79 -6.70
C MET A 352 -8.87 0.82 -7.83
N ALA A 353 -7.97 -0.08 -8.22
CA ALA A 353 -8.23 -1.21 -9.09
C ALA A 353 -7.67 -2.49 -8.43
N TYR A 354 -8.16 -3.67 -8.83
CA TYR A 354 -7.49 -4.91 -8.47
C TYR A 354 -6.10 -4.95 -9.09
N GLU A 355 -5.06 -5.22 -8.30
CA GLU A 355 -3.70 -5.38 -8.81
C GLU A 355 -3.46 -6.78 -9.39
N SER A 356 -2.37 -6.97 -10.11
CA SER A 356 -2.07 -8.25 -10.76
C SER A 356 -1.58 -9.31 -9.78
N PRO A 357 -1.62 -10.61 -10.12
CA PRO A 357 -1.08 -11.67 -9.26
C PRO A 357 0.38 -11.43 -8.84
N GLU A 358 1.18 -10.76 -9.68
CA GLU A 358 2.56 -10.38 -9.39
C GLU A 358 2.69 -9.46 -8.17
N PHE A 359 1.70 -8.59 -7.91
CA PHE A 359 1.66 -7.75 -6.71
C PHE A 359 1.58 -8.62 -5.44
N PHE A 360 0.67 -9.60 -5.42
CA PHE A 360 0.48 -10.49 -4.28
C PHE A 360 1.67 -11.41 -4.09
N GLN A 361 2.26 -11.93 -5.17
CA GLN A 361 3.48 -12.74 -5.11
C GLN A 361 4.68 -11.95 -4.57
N LEU A 362 4.82 -10.67 -4.93
CA LEU A 362 5.82 -9.79 -4.33
C LEU A 362 5.55 -9.59 -2.84
N CYS A 363 4.29 -9.39 -2.44
CA CYS A 363 3.92 -9.29 -1.03
C CYS A 363 4.19 -10.60 -0.26
N ASP A 364 3.97 -11.76 -0.89
CA ASP A 364 4.28 -13.08 -0.33
C ASP A 364 5.78 -13.19 -0.03
N GLU A 365 6.63 -12.79 -0.98
CA GLU A 365 8.10 -12.83 -0.86
C GLU A 365 8.65 -11.82 0.15
N LEU A 366 8.06 -10.62 0.18
CA LEU A 366 8.49 -9.53 1.08
C LEU A 366 7.90 -9.65 2.49
N GLY A 367 7.02 -10.63 2.74
CA GLY A 367 6.33 -10.78 4.02
C GLY A 367 5.41 -9.60 4.35
N LEU A 368 4.70 -9.07 3.34
CA LEU A 368 3.70 -8.01 3.49
C LEU A 368 2.31 -8.63 3.45
N LEU A 369 1.51 -8.40 4.49
CA LEU A 369 0.10 -8.77 4.50
C LEU A 369 -0.69 -7.87 3.54
N VAL A 370 -1.69 -8.40 2.85
CA VAL A 370 -2.54 -7.63 1.94
C VAL A 370 -3.96 -7.58 2.47
N TRP A 371 -4.46 -6.36 2.68
CA TRP A 371 -5.87 -6.08 2.88
C TRP A 371 -6.47 -5.70 1.53
N GLN A 372 -7.39 -6.51 1.01
CA GLN A 372 -8.04 -6.29 -0.28
C GLN A 372 -9.49 -5.86 -0.10
N ASP A 373 -9.80 -4.61 -0.40
CA ASP A 373 -11.19 -4.18 -0.62
C ASP A 373 -11.67 -4.69 -1.99
N PHE A 374 -12.93 -5.09 -2.13
CA PHE A 374 -13.57 -5.18 -3.44
C PHE A 374 -13.87 -3.78 -3.97
N MET A 375 -13.86 -3.59 -5.29
CA MET A 375 -13.91 -2.28 -5.96
C MET A 375 -15.31 -1.63 -5.91
N PHE A 376 -15.77 -1.38 -4.69
CA PHE A 376 -16.98 -0.66 -4.34
C PHE A 376 -16.60 0.44 -3.35
N ALA A 377 -16.97 1.68 -3.66
CA ALA A 377 -16.71 2.78 -2.76
C ALA A 377 -17.79 3.87 -2.80
N SER A 378 -18.19 4.34 -1.62
CA SER A 378 -19.00 5.55 -1.34
C SER A 378 -20.36 5.71 -2.04
N PHE A 379 -20.68 4.92 -3.07
CA PHE A 379 -21.90 4.99 -3.86
C PHE A 379 -23.04 4.16 -3.28
N ASP A 380 -24.26 4.59 -3.62
CA ASP A 380 -25.48 3.77 -3.47
C ASP A 380 -25.65 2.84 -4.69
N TYR A 381 -25.02 1.67 -4.63
CA TYR A 381 -25.10 0.64 -5.68
C TYR A 381 -26.49 -0.01 -5.76
N PRO A 382 -26.99 -0.34 -6.97
CA PRO A 382 -28.33 -0.92 -7.15
C PRO A 382 -28.39 -2.38 -6.66
N LYS A 383 -28.81 -2.56 -5.40
CA LYS A 383 -28.78 -3.84 -4.65
C LYS A 383 -29.51 -5.03 -5.29
N ASN A 384 -30.49 -4.80 -6.15
CA ASN A 384 -31.34 -5.86 -6.76
C ASN A 384 -31.10 -6.01 -8.28
N ASP A 385 -30.05 -5.38 -8.81
CA ASP A 385 -29.69 -5.48 -10.21
C ASP A 385 -29.00 -6.83 -10.49
N LYS A 386 -29.62 -7.66 -11.32
CA LYS A 386 -29.12 -9.00 -11.67
C LYS A 386 -27.85 -8.92 -12.52
N THR A 387 -27.71 -7.92 -13.37
CA THR A 387 -26.52 -7.71 -14.20
C THR A 387 -25.35 -7.32 -13.32
N LEU A 388 -25.55 -6.36 -12.40
CA LEU A 388 -24.53 -6.02 -11.40
C LEU A 388 -24.13 -7.23 -10.55
N THR A 389 -25.11 -8.01 -10.09
CA THR A 389 -24.85 -9.23 -9.31
C THR A 389 -24.02 -10.24 -10.11
N ALA A 390 -24.31 -10.44 -11.39
CA ALA A 390 -23.52 -11.32 -12.25
C ALA A 390 -22.07 -10.82 -12.40
N HIS A 391 -21.86 -9.50 -12.56
CA HIS A 391 -20.52 -8.93 -12.58
C HIS A 391 -19.78 -9.10 -11.26
N ILE A 392 -20.46 -8.91 -10.11
CA ILE A 392 -19.89 -9.16 -8.77
C ILE A 392 -19.40 -10.60 -8.67
N HIS A 393 -20.22 -11.57 -9.08
CA HIS A 393 -19.82 -12.96 -9.06
C HIS A 393 -18.57 -13.22 -9.91
N ALA A 394 -18.55 -12.69 -11.14
CA ALA A 394 -17.39 -12.84 -12.03
C ALA A 394 -16.12 -12.20 -11.43
N GLU A 395 -16.16 -10.90 -11.08
CA GLU A 395 -14.98 -10.16 -10.64
C GLU A 395 -14.40 -10.70 -9.32
N VAL A 396 -15.26 -11.11 -8.36
CA VAL A 396 -14.82 -11.64 -7.07
C VAL A 396 -14.25 -13.04 -7.21
N GLU A 397 -14.91 -13.93 -7.97
CA GLU A 397 -14.42 -15.29 -8.19
C GLU A 397 -13.10 -15.28 -8.97
N GLU A 398 -12.96 -14.42 -9.97
CA GLU A 398 -11.73 -14.27 -10.76
C GLU A 398 -10.55 -13.80 -9.89
N LEU A 399 -10.73 -12.73 -9.10
CA LEU A 399 -9.70 -12.24 -8.19
C LEU A 399 -9.25 -13.35 -7.23
N LEU A 400 -10.20 -13.96 -6.52
CA LEU A 400 -9.89 -14.96 -5.49
C LEU A 400 -9.27 -16.23 -6.08
N HIS A 401 -9.67 -16.61 -7.30
CA HIS A 401 -9.02 -17.70 -8.02
C HIS A 401 -7.58 -17.32 -8.42
N ALA A 402 -7.33 -16.08 -8.85
CA ALA A 402 -6.01 -15.64 -9.27
C ALA A 402 -4.98 -15.66 -8.12
N VAL A 403 -5.42 -15.35 -6.90
CA VAL A 403 -4.57 -15.23 -5.70
C VAL A 403 -4.76 -16.34 -4.67
N GLN A 404 -5.38 -17.46 -5.05
CA GLN A 404 -5.74 -18.55 -4.13
C GLN A 404 -4.54 -19.16 -3.37
N GLY A 405 -3.35 -19.14 -3.98
CA GLY A 405 -2.10 -19.64 -3.37
C GLY A 405 -1.32 -18.58 -2.58
N CYS A 406 -1.75 -17.32 -2.56
CA CYS A 406 -1.01 -16.24 -1.94
C CYS A 406 -1.24 -16.21 -0.42
N PRO A 407 -0.21 -16.53 0.41
CA PRO A 407 -0.31 -16.39 1.86
C PRO A 407 -0.40 -14.92 2.31
N SER A 408 0.04 -13.95 1.53
CA SER A 408 -0.04 -12.52 1.90
C SER A 408 -1.47 -12.02 2.06
N LEU A 409 -2.44 -12.53 1.30
CA LEU A 409 -3.84 -12.06 1.37
C LEU A 409 -4.41 -12.31 2.78
N ALA A 410 -4.60 -11.25 3.55
CA ALA A 410 -4.81 -11.33 4.99
C ALA A 410 -6.19 -10.83 5.45
N VAL A 411 -6.79 -9.91 4.70
CA VAL A 411 -8.15 -9.41 4.97
C VAL A 411 -8.86 -9.20 3.64
N LEU A 412 -10.11 -9.68 3.53
CA LEU A 412 -11.02 -9.33 2.45
C LEU A 412 -12.04 -8.32 2.98
N CYS A 413 -12.29 -7.26 2.22
CA CYS A 413 -13.20 -6.19 2.63
C CYS A 413 -14.23 -5.90 1.55
N GLY A 414 -15.51 -5.78 1.91
CA GLY A 414 -16.60 -5.57 0.93
C GLY A 414 -16.49 -4.27 0.13
N GLY A 415 -15.90 -3.22 0.69
CA GLY A 415 -15.66 -1.95 0.00
C GLY A 415 -15.26 -0.82 0.94
N SER A 416 -15.00 0.37 0.38
CA SER A 416 -14.58 1.56 1.11
C SER A 416 -15.71 2.56 1.30
N GLU A 417 -15.93 3.03 2.52
CA GLU A 417 -16.76 4.19 2.88
C GLU A 417 -18.22 4.20 2.38
N ILE A 418 -18.74 3.07 1.89
CA ILE A 418 -20.15 2.93 1.50
C ILE A 418 -21.02 3.23 2.73
N TYR A 419 -20.66 2.66 3.88
CA TYR A 419 -21.39 2.82 5.12
C TYR A 419 -21.19 4.23 5.69
N GLN A 420 -19.94 4.71 5.69
CA GLN A 420 -19.58 6.04 6.20
C GLN A 420 -20.29 7.17 5.45
N GLN A 421 -20.22 7.18 4.12
CA GLN A 421 -20.76 8.25 3.29
C GLN A 421 -22.24 8.49 3.56
N ALA A 422 -23.02 7.42 3.65
CA ALA A 422 -24.45 7.51 3.91
C ALA A 422 -24.76 7.83 5.38
N ALA A 423 -24.04 7.23 6.34
CA ALA A 423 -24.23 7.51 7.76
C ALA A 423 -23.93 8.97 8.11
N MET A 424 -22.87 9.56 7.54
CA MET A 424 -22.53 10.98 7.73
C MET A 424 -23.56 11.94 7.10
N LEU A 425 -24.37 11.47 6.15
CA LEU A 425 -25.53 12.21 5.61
C LEU A 425 -26.79 12.03 6.47
N GLY A 426 -26.70 11.34 7.61
CA GLY A 426 -27.80 11.12 8.54
C GLY A 426 -28.77 10.02 8.12
N LEU A 427 -28.38 9.15 7.18
CA LEU A 427 -29.24 8.05 6.73
C LEU A 427 -29.20 6.85 7.70
N PRO A 428 -30.35 6.18 7.92
CA PRO A 428 -30.43 5.02 8.82
C PRO A 428 -29.73 3.79 8.22
N ARG A 429 -29.37 2.82 9.08
CA ARG A 429 -28.58 1.63 8.71
C ARG A 429 -29.11 0.88 7.49
N ASP A 430 -30.41 0.60 7.45
CA ASP A 430 -31.05 -0.16 6.37
C ASP A 430 -30.85 0.46 4.97
N TYR A 431 -30.45 1.74 4.91
CA TYR A 431 -30.14 2.39 3.66
C TYR A 431 -28.76 1.97 3.16
N TRP A 432 -27.75 1.96 4.02
CA TRP A 432 -26.36 1.80 3.61
C TRP A 432 -25.78 0.40 3.82
N SER A 433 -26.33 -0.41 4.72
CA SER A 433 -26.04 -1.85 4.74
C SER A 433 -26.79 -2.55 3.61
N GLY A 434 -26.20 -3.57 2.98
CA GLY A 434 -26.86 -4.23 1.86
C GLY A 434 -26.25 -5.57 1.47
N PRO A 435 -26.96 -6.34 0.61
CA PRO A 435 -26.63 -7.72 0.31
C PRO A 435 -25.29 -7.85 -0.42
N ILE A 436 -24.83 -6.84 -1.17
CA ILE A 436 -23.52 -6.85 -1.85
C ILE A 436 -22.40 -7.15 -0.84
N THR A 437 -22.32 -6.37 0.24
CA THR A 437 -21.24 -6.45 1.23
C THR A 437 -21.56 -7.31 2.44
N GLU A 438 -22.83 -7.67 2.67
CA GLU A 438 -23.22 -8.48 3.84
C GLU A 438 -23.57 -9.94 3.50
N GLU A 439 -23.86 -10.25 2.23
CA GLU A 439 -24.34 -11.59 1.82
C GLU A 439 -23.59 -12.15 0.61
N ILE A 440 -23.56 -11.44 -0.51
CA ILE A 440 -23.08 -11.93 -1.82
C ILE A 440 -21.56 -12.14 -1.80
N ILE A 441 -20.80 -11.06 -1.58
CA ILE A 441 -19.34 -11.12 -1.51
C ILE A 441 -18.86 -12.07 -0.40
N PRO A 442 -19.33 -11.98 0.86
CA PRO A 442 -18.86 -12.88 1.91
C PRO A 442 -19.19 -14.35 1.64
N ALA A 443 -20.31 -14.67 0.96
CA ALA A 443 -20.60 -16.06 0.57
C ALA A 443 -19.58 -16.61 -0.45
N ILE A 444 -19.15 -15.79 -1.41
CA ILE A 444 -18.09 -16.17 -2.36
C ILE A 444 -16.75 -16.31 -1.63
N ALA A 445 -16.38 -15.32 -0.82
CA ALA A 445 -15.14 -15.31 -0.04
C ALA A 445 -15.05 -16.53 0.91
N GLY A 446 -16.11 -16.82 1.67
CA GLY A 446 -16.14 -17.96 2.60
C GLY A 446 -16.05 -19.32 1.89
N ARG A 447 -16.47 -19.41 0.62
CA ARG A 447 -16.31 -20.63 -0.18
C ARG A 447 -14.88 -20.78 -0.73
N MET A 448 -14.29 -19.70 -1.23
CA MET A 448 -13.02 -19.75 -1.97
C MET A 448 -11.79 -19.53 -1.09
N ARG A 449 -11.89 -18.66 -0.10
CA ARG A 449 -10.83 -18.29 0.85
C ARG A 449 -11.34 -18.29 2.31
N PRO A 450 -11.83 -19.44 2.82
CA PRO A 450 -12.27 -19.57 4.22
C PRO A 450 -11.14 -19.33 5.25
N ASP A 451 -9.88 -19.33 4.80
CA ASP A 451 -8.69 -19.02 5.58
C ASP A 451 -8.45 -17.50 5.79
N VAL A 452 -9.22 -16.64 5.10
CA VAL A 452 -9.07 -15.18 5.15
C VAL A 452 -10.29 -14.53 5.79
N PRO A 453 -10.12 -13.71 6.84
CA PRO A 453 -11.22 -13.01 7.47
C PRO A 453 -11.86 -11.97 6.55
N TYR A 454 -13.16 -11.75 6.75
CA TYR A 454 -13.95 -10.80 5.99
C TYR A 454 -14.42 -9.61 6.85
N VAL A 455 -14.30 -8.40 6.29
CA VAL A 455 -14.82 -7.14 6.82
C VAL A 455 -15.90 -6.62 5.86
N PRO A 456 -17.13 -6.31 6.33
CA PRO A 456 -18.20 -5.90 5.41
C PRO A 456 -17.94 -4.55 4.75
N ASN A 457 -17.33 -3.60 5.47
CA ASN A 457 -16.96 -2.30 4.93
C ASN A 457 -15.80 -1.70 5.72
N SER A 458 -14.96 -0.92 5.06
CA SER A 458 -13.97 -0.07 5.74
C SER A 458 -14.44 1.37 5.63
N PRO A 459 -14.96 2.00 6.71
CA PRO A 459 -15.03 1.48 8.08
C PRO A 459 -16.34 0.74 8.41
N SER A 460 -16.34 -0.05 9.50
CA SER A 460 -17.52 -0.74 10.02
C SER A 460 -17.43 -1.08 11.53
N GLY A 461 -18.60 -1.11 12.18
CA GLY A 461 -18.75 -1.39 13.61
C GLY A 461 -19.32 -0.20 14.38
N GLY A 462 -19.36 -0.32 15.71
CA GLY A 462 -19.67 0.77 16.63
C GLY A 462 -21.09 1.35 16.55
N ALA A 463 -21.28 2.48 17.25
CA ALA A 463 -22.54 3.23 17.21
C ALA A 463 -22.78 3.88 15.84
N MET A 464 -21.70 4.30 15.19
CA MET A 464 -21.63 4.72 13.79
C MET A 464 -20.50 3.95 13.12
N PRO A 465 -20.59 3.64 11.81
CA PRO A 465 -19.59 2.82 11.12
C PRO A 465 -18.17 3.38 11.18
N PHE A 466 -18.00 4.69 11.35
CA PHE A 466 -16.73 5.41 11.49
C PHE A 466 -16.32 5.68 12.95
N SER A 467 -16.95 5.05 13.93
CA SER A 467 -16.59 5.21 15.34
C SER A 467 -15.27 4.49 15.61
N PRO A 468 -14.22 5.18 16.09
CA PRO A 468 -12.88 4.59 16.15
C PRO A 468 -12.74 3.46 17.17
N ASN A 469 -13.58 3.46 18.20
CA ASN A 469 -13.45 2.62 19.38
C ASN A 469 -14.05 1.21 19.27
N VAL A 470 -14.58 0.84 18.10
CA VAL A 470 -15.14 -0.49 17.82
C VAL A 470 -14.81 -0.89 16.38
N GLY A 471 -14.35 -2.13 16.18
CA GLY A 471 -14.14 -2.69 14.85
C GLY A 471 -13.05 -2.00 14.04
N VAL A 472 -13.38 -1.66 12.79
CA VAL A 472 -12.44 -1.07 11.82
C VAL A 472 -12.91 0.34 11.49
N THR A 473 -12.02 1.32 11.56
CA THR A 473 -12.32 2.72 11.28
C THR A 473 -11.38 3.33 10.24
N HIS A 474 -11.78 4.48 9.68
CA HIS A 474 -10.85 5.45 9.11
C HIS A 474 -10.65 6.54 10.18
N TYR A 475 -9.43 6.66 10.71
CA TYR A 475 -9.14 7.61 11.78
C TYR A 475 -8.35 8.80 11.23
N TYR A 476 -9.04 9.93 11.10
CA TYR A 476 -8.44 11.18 10.68
C TYR A 476 -8.47 12.27 11.75
N GLY A 477 -8.64 11.90 13.03
CA GLY A 477 -8.61 12.84 14.16
C GLY A 477 -7.31 13.64 14.16
N VAL A 478 -6.21 12.95 14.45
CA VAL A 478 -4.87 13.46 14.13
C VAL A 478 -4.65 13.32 12.63
N GLY A 479 -4.39 14.42 11.93
CA GLY A 479 -4.45 14.51 10.47
C GLY A 479 -5.61 15.40 10.02
N ALA A 480 -6.45 14.91 9.11
CA ALA A 480 -7.42 15.73 8.37
C ALA A 480 -8.39 16.55 9.24
N TYR A 481 -8.78 16.05 10.43
CA TYR A 481 -9.65 16.76 11.36
C TYR A 481 -8.91 17.67 12.36
N MET A 482 -7.60 17.81 12.22
CA MET A 482 -6.75 18.75 12.98
C MET A 482 -6.95 18.66 14.49
N ARG A 483 -7.09 17.44 15.02
CA ARG A 483 -7.16 17.22 16.48
C ARG A 483 -5.76 17.26 17.10
N PRO A 484 -5.63 17.69 18.37
CA PRO A 484 -4.36 17.60 19.11
C PRO A 484 -3.86 16.15 19.19
N LEU A 485 -2.56 15.96 19.40
CA LEU A 485 -1.93 14.63 19.43
C LEU A 485 -2.56 13.68 20.46
N ASP A 486 -3.00 14.19 21.63
CA ASP A 486 -3.68 13.41 22.68
C ASP A 486 -4.96 12.72 22.20
N ASP A 487 -5.56 13.18 21.09
CA ASP A 487 -6.74 12.55 20.49
C ASP A 487 -6.42 11.13 20.00
N ALA A 488 -5.17 10.86 19.57
CA ALA A 488 -4.70 9.53 19.17
C ALA A 488 -4.90 8.48 20.27
N ARG A 489 -4.71 8.88 21.53
CA ARG A 489 -4.99 8.06 22.72
C ARG A 489 -6.48 8.07 23.05
N ARG A 490 -7.09 9.26 23.12
CA ARG A 490 -8.48 9.46 23.57
C ARG A 490 -9.51 8.76 22.67
N ALA A 491 -9.24 8.66 21.38
CA ALA A 491 -10.11 8.01 20.41
C ALA A 491 -10.28 6.50 20.68
N ASN A 492 -9.40 5.89 21.48
CA ASN A 492 -9.46 4.49 21.88
C ASN A 492 -9.61 3.55 20.68
N ILE A 493 -8.82 3.80 19.64
CA ILE A 493 -8.92 3.15 18.33
C ILE A 493 -8.74 1.64 18.48
N ARG A 494 -9.50 0.85 17.73
CA ARG A 494 -9.31 -0.61 17.61
C ARG A 494 -8.44 -0.97 16.42
N PHE A 495 -8.81 -0.49 15.23
CA PHE A 495 -8.02 -0.62 14.02
C PHE A 495 -8.30 0.52 13.05
N ALA A 496 -7.28 1.26 12.62
CA ALA A 496 -7.40 2.33 11.63
C ALA A 496 -6.96 1.84 10.24
N ALA A 497 -7.90 1.43 9.39
CA ALA A 497 -7.61 1.00 8.02
C ALA A 497 -7.19 2.16 7.09
N GLU A 498 -7.41 3.40 7.53
CA GLU A 498 -6.85 4.63 6.98
C GLU A 498 -6.55 5.60 8.13
N SER A 499 -5.43 6.31 8.05
CA SER A 499 -5.02 7.29 9.05
C SER A 499 -3.98 8.29 8.52
N LEU A 500 -3.73 9.36 9.29
CA LEU A 500 -2.61 10.28 9.08
C LEU A 500 -2.47 10.81 7.64
N ALA A 501 -3.57 11.32 7.08
CA ALA A 501 -3.54 11.97 5.77
C ALA A 501 -2.96 13.39 5.85
N PHE A 502 -1.86 13.64 5.13
CA PHE A 502 -1.13 14.91 5.07
C PHE A 502 -0.67 15.23 3.65
N ALA A 503 -0.44 16.51 3.33
CA ALA A 503 0.34 16.90 2.15
C ALA A 503 1.84 16.77 2.47
N ASN A 504 2.41 15.60 2.20
CA ASN A 504 3.81 15.28 2.51
C ASN A 504 4.75 15.93 1.48
N VAL A 505 5.58 16.88 1.93
CA VAL A 505 6.54 17.57 1.06
C VAL A 505 7.69 16.63 0.69
N PRO A 506 8.00 16.44 -0.61
CA PRO A 506 9.08 15.56 -1.03
C PRO A 506 10.46 16.17 -0.81
N GLN A 507 11.49 15.40 -1.11
CA GLN A 507 12.89 15.84 -1.05
C GLN A 507 13.13 17.03 -2.00
N GLN A 508 14.13 17.86 -1.71
CA GLN A 508 14.37 19.08 -2.48
C GLN A 508 14.67 18.80 -3.96
N ARG A 509 15.36 17.69 -4.26
CA ARG A 509 15.69 17.30 -5.64
C ARG A 509 14.45 16.94 -6.46
N THR A 510 13.43 16.32 -5.87
CA THR A 510 12.14 16.05 -6.55
C THR A 510 11.46 17.35 -6.94
N LEU A 511 11.42 18.34 -6.02
CA LEU A 511 10.85 19.65 -6.32
C LEU A 511 11.62 20.36 -7.44
N GLN A 512 12.94 20.45 -7.36
CA GLN A 512 13.75 21.12 -8.40
C GLN A 512 13.60 20.49 -9.79
N ARG A 513 13.41 19.16 -9.86
CA ARG A 513 13.27 18.45 -11.14
C ARG A 513 11.86 18.50 -11.73
N HIS A 514 10.83 18.49 -10.89
CA HIS A 514 9.45 18.25 -11.34
C HIS A 514 8.44 19.33 -10.91
N LEU A 515 8.79 20.21 -9.98
CA LEU A 515 7.90 21.23 -9.44
C LEU A 515 8.69 22.44 -8.91
N ASP A 516 9.53 23.05 -9.76
CA ASP A 516 10.40 24.17 -9.37
C ASP A 516 9.62 25.49 -9.33
N VAL A 517 8.68 25.56 -8.40
CA VAL A 517 7.86 26.74 -8.13
C VAL A 517 7.89 27.08 -6.64
N PRO A 518 7.74 28.37 -6.27
CA PRO A 518 7.67 28.73 -4.87
C PRO A 518 6.48 28.05 -4.17
N PRO A 519 6.64 27.55 -2.93
CA PRO A 519 5.60 26.85 -2.17
C PRO A 519 4.62 27.85 -1.51
N VAL A 520 4.05 28.71 -2.35
CA VAL A 520 3.04 29.73 -2.02
C VAL A 520 1.73 29.37 -2.73
N HIS A 521 0.80 30.32 -2.90
CA HIS A 521 -0.41 30.14 -3.72
C HIS A 521 -0.14 30.07 -5.24
N SER A 522 0.96 29.43 -5.66
CA SER A 522 1.20 29.09 -7.07
C SER A 522 0.14 28.07 -7.54
N PRO A 523 -0.54 28.29 -8.69
CA PRO A 523 -1.50 27.32 -9.22
C PRO A 523 -0.88 25.94 -9.45
N LEU A 524 0.39 25.89 -9.89
CA LEU A 524 1.11 24.63 -10.10
C LEU A 524 1.44 23.91 -8.79
N TRP A 525 1.74 24.65 -7.71
CA TRP A 525 1.92 24.02 -6.39
C TRP A 525 0.60 23.44 -5.89
N LYS A 526 -0.47 24.26 -5.94
CA LYS A 526 -1.79 23.87 -5.44
C LYS A 526 -2.45 22.76 -6.26
N SER A 527 -2.09 22.56 -7.53
CA SER A 527 -2.58 21.41 -8.31
C SER A 527 -1.95 20.07 -7.86
N ARG A 528 -0.85 20.11 -7.11
CA ARG A 528 -0.20 18.92 -6.51
C ARG A 528 -0.56 18.70 -5.04
N VAL A 529 -1.23 19.66 -4.41
CA VAL A 529 -1.72 19.54 -3.04
C VAL A 529 -3.10 18.87 -3.08
N PRO A 530 -3.27 17.75 -2.38
CA PRO A 530 -4.55 17.07 -2.36
C PRO A 530 -5.64 17.87 -1.62
N ARG A 531 -6.89 17.70 -2.04
CA ARG A 531 -8.03 18.38 -1.41
C ARG A 531 -9.34 17.67 -1.62
N ASP A 532 -10.22 17.77 -0.63
CA ASP A 532 -11.60 17.32 -0.78
C ASP A 532 -12.43 18.33 -1.56
N ARG A 533 -13.28 17.83 -2.45
CA ARG A 533 -14.17 18.67 -3.24
C ARG A 533 -15.15 19.40 -2.32
N GLY A 534 -15.15 20.73 -2.39
CA GLY A 534 -16.03 21.57 -1.58
C GLY A 534 -15.47 21.98 -0.21
N ALA A 535 -14.32 21.43 0.20
CA ALA A 535 -13.63 21.88 1.40
C ALA A 535 -12.98 23.26 1.17
N SER A 536 -13.06 24.12 2.20
CA SER A 536 -12.41 25.44 2.22
C SER A 536 -10.92 25.38 2.58
N TRP A 537 -10.40 24.18 2.87
CA TRP A 537 -9.03 23.87 3.25
C TRP A 537 -8.50 22.74 2.36
N ASP A 538 -7.18 22.57 2.34
CA ASP A 538 -6.49 21.46 1.69
C ASP A 538 -5.51 20.76 2.64
N PHE A 539 -4.89 19.67 2.18
CA PHE A 539 -4.01 18.87 3.05
C PHE A 539 -2.68 19.56 3.39
N GLU A 540 -2.35 20.68 2.74
CA GLU A 540 -1.28 21.56 3.17
C GLU A 540 -1.69 22.40 4.38
N ASP A 541 -2.93 22.87 4.45
CA ASP A 541 -3.46 23.52 5.65
C ASP A 541 -3.44 22.56 6.86
N VAL A 542 -3.74 21.27 6.62
CA VAL A 542 -3.64 20.22 7.65
C VAL A 542 -2.22 20.09 8.18
N ARG A 543 -1.21 20.01 7.30
CA ARG A 543 0.20 19.98 7.71
C ARG A 543 0.58 21.24 8.50
N ASP A 544 0.16 22.40 8.01
CA ASP A 544 0.48 23.69 8.60
C ASP A 544 -0.12 23.87 10.00
N PHE A 545 -1.29 23.31 10.26
CA PHE A 545 -1.87 23.26 11.60
C PHE A 545 -0.89 22.61 12.59
N TYR A 546 -0.31 21.46 12.24
CA TYR A 546 0.67 20.81 13.10
C TYR A 546 2.03 21.52 13.12
N LEU A 547 2.38 22.28 12.07
CA LEU A 547 3.58 23.12 12.09
C LEU A 547 3.44 24.21 13.15
N ALA A 548 2.27 24.84 13.23
CA ALA A 548 1.95 25.79 14.28
C ALA A 548 1.90 25.11 15.67
N GLU A 549 1.25 23.95 15.79
CA GLU A 549 1.11 23.23 17.06
C GLU A 549 2.47 22.78 17.63
N LEU A 550 3.34 22.21 16.80
CA LEU A 550 4.59 21.61 17.26
C LEU A 550 5.74 22.60 17.36
N TYR A 551 5.75 23.64 16.51
CA TYR A 551 6.88 24.58 16.41
C TYR A 551 6.52 26.03 16.76
N GLY A 552 5.23 26.38 16.89
CA GLY A 552 4.79 27.74 17.18
C GLY A 552 5.01 28.71 16.02
N GLU A 553 5.16 28.21 14.80
CA GLU A 553 5.49 28.99 13.61
C GLU A 553 4.25 29.33 12.77
N ASP A 554 4.20 30.56 12.26
CA ASP A 554 3.18 31.00 11.29
C ASP A 554 3.63 30.63 9.87
N SER A 555 3.00 29.59 9.31
CA SER A 555 3.32 29.08 7.97
C SER A 555 3.11 30.13 6.88
N ALA A 556 2.08 30.98 6.98
CA ALA A 556 1.79 32.01 6.00
C ALA A 556 2.88 33.09 6.01
N ARG A 557 3.38 33.46 7.18
CA ARG A 557 4.55 34.35 7.32
C ARG A 557 5.81 33.70 6.76
N LEU A 558 6.14 32.47 7.17
CA LEU A 558 7.36 31.79 6.74
C LEU A 558 7.43 31.62 5.21
N ARG A 559 6.32 31.25 4.55
CA ARG A 559 6.26 31.16 3.08
C ARG A 559 6.65 32.46 2.35
N ARG A 560 6.37 33.63 2.96
CA ARG A 560 6.71 34.94 2.39
C ARG A 560 8.13 35.35 2.71
N GLU A 561 8.57 35.12 3.95
CA GLU A 561 9.81 35.69 4.49
C GLU A 561 11.00 34.73 4.42
N ASN A 562 10.79 33.42 4.62
CA ASN A 562 11.83 32.39 4.62
C ASN A 562 11.28 31.04 4.12
N ARG A 563 11.28 30.87 2.80
CA ARG A 563 10.72 29.68 2.11
C ARG A 563 11.48 28.41 2.42
N GLU A 564 12.80 28.48 2.56
CA GLU A 564 13.65 27.34 2.88
C GLU A 564 13.28 26.78 4.25
N ARG A 565 13.19 27.66 5.26
CA ARG A 565 12.78 27.26 6.61
C ARG A 565 11.38 26.66 6.64
N TYR A 566 10.45 27.22 5.88
CA TYR A 566 9.11 26.67 5.74
C TYR A 566 9.14 25.23 5.19
N LEU A 567 9.93 24.98 4.13
CA LEU A 567 10.05 23.64 3.53
C LEU A 567 10.74 22.65 4.47
N GLU A 568 11.80 23.06 5.18
CA GLU A 568 12.45 22.23 6.20
C GLU A 568 11.47 21.77 7.28
N LEU A 569 10.74 22.72 7.89
CA LEU A 569 9.76 22.40 8.92
C LEU A 569 8.60 21.58 8.38
N SER A 570 8.14 21.87 7.16
CA SER A 570 7.06 21.11 6.50
C SER A 570 7.43 19.66 6.21
N ARG A 571 8.72 19.38 5.94
CA ARG A 571 9.23 18.02 5.77
C ARG A 571 9.27 17.25 7.09
N VAL A 572 9.68 17.93 8.17
CA VAL A 572 9.86 17.30 9.47
C VAL A 572 8.53 17.07 10.18
N VAL A 573 7.60 18.05 10.12
CA VAL A 573 6.41 18.06 10.98
C VAL A 573 5.51 16.82 10.81
N THR A 574 5.31 16.33 9.59
CA THR A 574 4.45 15.16 9.38
C THR A 574 5.09 13.88 9.92
N GLY A 575 6.42 13.79 9.88
CA GLY A 575 7.19 12.73 10.54
C GLY A 575 7.07 12.78 12.07
N GLU A 576 7.17 13.96 12.67
CA GLU A 576 7.00 14.16 14.12
C GLU A 576 5.61 13.75 14.61
N VAL A 577 4.58 14.12 13.86
CA VAL A 577 3.20 13.73 14.16
C VAL A 577 3.03 12.23 14.04
N ALA A 578 3.61 11.60 13.01
CA ALA A 578 3.57 10.16 12.84
C ALA A 578 4.26 9.40 13.98
N GLU A 579 5.50 9.77 14.34
CA GLU A 579 6.23 9.12 15.44
C GLU A 579 5.49 9.25 16.78
N ALA A 580 4.96 10.45 17.09
CA ALA A 580 4.18 10.67 18.31
C ALA A 580 2.86 9.88 18.33
N THR A 581 2.15 9.82 17.20
CA THR A 581 0.87 9.10 17.10
C THR A 581 1.09 7.59 17.25
N PHE A 582 2.11 7.03 16.60
CA PHE A 582 2.41 5.60 16.71
C PHE A 582 2.99 5.23 18.08
N ALA A 583 3.67 6.14 18.79
CA ALA A 583 4.04 5.92 20.19
C ALA A 583 2.79 5.68 21.05
N GLU A 584 1.74 6.48 20.86
CA GLU A 584 0.45 6.31 21.56
C GLU A 584 -0.30 5.03 21.18
N TRP A 585 -0.18 4.59 19.94
CA TRP A 585 -0.86 3.36 19.50
C TRP A 585 -0.12 2.08 19.83
N ARG A 586 1.22 2.14 19.95
CA ARG A 586 2.05 0.96 20.24
C ARG A 586 2.41 0.82 21.71
N ARG A 587 2.16 1.82 22.57
CA ARG A 587 2.41 1.68 24.02
C ARG A 587 1.64 0.53 24.65
N LYS A 588 2.16 0.05 25.78
CA LYS A 588 1.47 -0.95 26.60
C LYS A 588 0.09 -0.44 27.04
N GLY A 589 -0.92 -1.30 26.96
CA GLY A 589 -2.30 -0.95 27.30
C GLY A 589 -3.03 -0.09 26.26
N SER A 590 -2.46 0.09 25.06
CA SER A 590 -3.20 0.65 23.93
C SER A 590 -4.24 -0.38 23.46
N THR A 591 -5.38 0.10 22.96
CA THR A 591 -6.39 -0.73 22.32
C THR A 591 -6.20 -0.86 20.81
N CYS A 592 -5.26 -0.09 20.24
CA CYS A 592 -5.02 -0.05 18.81
C CYS A 592 -4.23 -1.28 18.39
N ASN A 593 -4.79 -2.07 17.49
CA ASN A 593 -4.18 -3.29 16.95
C ASN A 593 -3.62 -3.09 15.54
N GLY A 594 -3.82 -1.91 14.96
CA GLY A 594 -3.20 -1.57 13.69
C GLY A 594 -3.65 -0.23 13.15
N ALA A 595 -2.77 0.39 12.37
CA ALA A 595 -3.05 1.61 11.66
C ALA A 595 -2.28 1.68 10.33
N LEU A 596 -2.99 2.00 9.26
CA LEU A 596 -2.45 2.14 7.91
C LEU A 596 -2.49 3.61 7.48
N VAL A 597 -1.36 4.15 7.04
CA VAL A 597 -1.25 5.56 6.65
C VAL A 597 -1.79 5.79 5.23
N TRP A 598 -2.34 6.99 5.01
CA TRP A 598 -2.84 7.43 3.71
C TRP A 598 -1.82 8.37 3.05
N THR A 599 -1.07 7.98 2.00
CA THR A 599 -1.00 6.70 1.26
C THR A 599 0.46 6.25 1.09
N LEU A 600 0.72 5.10 0.47
CA LEU A 600 2.08 4.62 0.24
C LEU A 600 2.83 5.51 -0.76
N GLN A 601 2.28 5.71 -1.96
CA GLN A 601 2.89 6.49 -3.04
C GLN A 601 1.98 7.58 -3.60
N ASP A 602 2.60 8.64 -4.12
CA ASP A 602 1.93 9.67 -4.92
C ASP A 602 1.66 9.20 -6.36
N LEU A 603 0.67 9.84 -6.99
CA LEU A 603 0.39 9.67 -8.43
C LEU A 603 1.10 10.70 -9.31
N MET A 604 1.53 11.84 -8.74
CA MET A 604 2.27 12.89 -9.43
C MET A 604 3.35 13.48 -8.51
N PRO A 605 4.45 14.03 -9.06
CA PRO A 605 5.49 14.64 -8.23
C PRO A 605 4.96 15.90 -7.52
N GLY A 606 5.17 15.98 -6.20
CA GLY A 606 4.82 17.17 -5.42
C GLY A 606 4.41 16.86 -3.98
N PRO A 607 3.81 17.83 -3.26
CA PRO A 607 3.29 17.68 -1.90
C PRO A 607 1.99 16.85 -1.83
N GLY A 608 1.99 15.63 -2.37
CA GLY A 608 0.86 14.69 -2.31
C GLY A 608 0.76 13.90 -0.99
N TRP A 609 -0.23 13.01 -0.87
CA TRP A 609 -0.43 12.17 0.31
C TRP A 609 0.64 11.09 0.51
N GLY A 610 1.28 10.64 -0.56
CA GLY A 610 2.22 9.54 -0.54
C GLY A 610 3.38 9.79 0.42
N VAL A 611 3.78 8.75 1.15
CA VAL A 611 5.03 8.75 1.93
C VAL A 611 6.25 8.49 1.03
N ILE A 612 6.03 7.94 -0.16
CA ILE A 612 6.98 7.84 -1.26
C ILE A 612 6.46 8.75 -2.39
N ASP A 613 7.33 9.50 -3.04
CA ASP A 613 6.92 10.30 -4.19
C ASP A 613 6.68 9.43 -5.44
N SER A 614 6.05 10.00 -6.47
CA SER A 614 5.70 9.25 -7.68
C SER A 614 6.92 8.84 -8.52
N THR A 615 8.13 9.29 -8.16
CA THR A 615 9.39 8.91 -8.83
C THR A 615 10.09 7.74 -8.15
N GLY A 616 9.51 7.25 -7.03
CA GLY A 616 10.09 6.16 -6.23
C GLY A 616 11.04 6.63 -5.15
N GLU A 617 11.12 7.94 -4.87
CA GLU A 617 11.98 8.49 -3.83
C GLU A 617 11.22 8.60 -2.49
N PRO A 618 11.77 8.05 -1.38
CA PRO A 618 11.19 8.21 -0.05
C PRO A 618 11.11 9.67 0.39
N LYS A 619 9.95 10.10 0.86
CA LYS A 619 9.78 11.41 1.50
C LYS A 619 10.23 11.36 2.97
N PRO A 620 10.47 12.51 3.61
CA PRO A 620 10.91 12.58 5.01
C PRO A 620 10.05 11.77 6.00
N ILE A 621 8.72 11.78 5.83
CA ILE A 621 7.80 10.99 6.65
C ILE A 621 8.05 9.47 6.54
N TRP A 622 8.54 8.95 5.42
CA TRP A 622 8.87 7.52 5.27
C TRP A 622 9.96 7.09 6.25
N TYR A 623 10.97 7.93 6.46
CA TYR A 623 12.03 7.68 7.44
C TYR A 623 11.48 7.68 8.87
N ALA A 624 10.60 8.64 9.18
CA ALA A 624 9.92 8.71 10.47
C ALA A 624 9.05 7.47 10.74
N LEU A 625 8.31 6.99 9.75
CA LEU A 625 7.56 5.74 9.85
C LEU A 625 8.51 4.54 10.02
N GLY A 626 9.63 4.48 9.30
CA GLY A 626 10.67 3.47 9.49
C GLY A 626 11.17 3.40 10.93
N ARG A 627 11.34 4.55 11.59
CA ARG A 627 11.67 4.61 13.02
C ARG A 627 10.50 4.18 13.89
N ALA A 628 9.29 4.66 13.62
CA ALA A 628 8.09 4.32 14.37
C ALA A 628 7.69 2.84 14.28
N PHE A 629 8.11 2.14 13.22
CA PHE A 629 7.70 0.78 12.86
C PHE A 629 8.74 -0.31 13.18
N ARG A 630 9.81 0.04 13.92
CA ARG A 630 10.80 -0.94 14.34
C ARG A 630 10.17 -2.09 15.13
N PRO A 631 10.54 -3.35 14.86
CA PRO A 631 10.09 -4.51 15.65
C PRO A 631 10.60 -4.49 17.10
N VAL A 632 11.83 -4.01 17.31
CA VAL A 632 12.40 -3.74 18.64
C VAL A 632 12.47 -2.24 18.82
N GLN A 633 11.77 -1.73 19.82
CA GLN A 633 11.48 -0.30 19.92
C GLN A 633 11.48 0.17 21.38
N VAL A 634 11.88 1.44 21.58
CA VAL A 634 11.56 2.20 22.79
C VAL A 634 10.65 3.37 22.40
N VAL A 635 9.59 3.62 23.17
CA VAL A 635 8.71 4.79 22.99
C VAL A 635 8.50 5.51 24.32
N LEU A 636 8.26 6.82 24.23
CA LEU A 636 8.04 7.71 25.37
C LEU A 636 6.63 8.28 25.32
N THR A 637 5.92 8.27 26.44
CA THR A 637 4.57 8.83 26.58
C THR A 637 4.47 9.71 27.80
N ASP A 638 3.84 10.88 27.64
CA ASP A 638 3.56 11.79 28.75
C ASP A 638 2.27 11.34 29.45
N GLU A 639 2.39 10.92 30.71
CA GLU A 639 1.30 10.43 31.54
C GLU A 639 0.79 11.51 32.52
N GLY A 640 1.03 12.78 32.19
CA GLY A 640 0.63 13.93 32.98
C GLY A 640 1.31 13.93 34.35
N THR A 641 0.53 13.90 35.43
CA THR A 641 1.07 13.91 36.80
C THR A 641 1.77 12.62 37.20
N ASN A 642 1.63 11.54 36.41
CA ASN A 642 2.40 10.31 36.61
C ASN A 642 3.83 10.42 36.03
N GLY A 643 4.13 11.50 35.29
CA GLY A 643 5.43 11.73 34.68
C GLY A 643 5.54 11.13 33.29
N LEU A 644 6.75 10.67 32.94
CA LEU A 644 7.06 10.10 31.63
C LEU A 644 7.17 8.57 31.74
N ASP A 645 6.42 7.85 30.92
CA ASP A 645 6.52 6.40 30.79
C ASP A 645 7.42 6.02 29.61
N ILE A 646 8.17 4.93 29.80
CA ILE A 646 9.09 4.35 28.83
C ILE A 646 8.59 2.94 28.53
N HIS A 647 8.13 2.72 27.29
CA HIS A 647 7.70 1.40 26.84
C HIS A 647 8.77 0.77 25.95
N VAL A 648 9.15 -0.48 26.26
CA VAL A 648 10.09 -1.26 25.45
C VAL A 648 9.32 -2.42 24.81
N LEU A 649 9.42 -2.53 23.49
CA LEU A 649 8.70 -3.51 22.69
C LEU A 649 9.69 -4.48 22.04
N ASN A 650 9.37 -5.77 22.08
CA ASN A 650 10.01 -6.81 21.30
C ASN A 650 8.95 -7.60 20.54
N GLU A 651 8.77 -7.27 19.27
CA GLU A 651 7.88 -8.01 18.39
C GLU A 651 8.57 -9.16 17.68
N THR A 652 9.83 -9.49 17.99
CA THR A 652 10.57 -10.59 17.34
C THR A 652 10.28 -11.94 18.02
N GLU A 653 10.68 -13.03 17.38
CA GLU A 653 10.57 -14.40 17.93
C GLU A 653 11.65 -14.74 18.96
N ASN A 654 12.65 -13.87 19.13
CA ASN A 654 13.79 -14.12 19.98
C ASN A 654 13.68 -13.36 21.30
N ALA A 655 14.13 -13.98 22.39
CA ALA A 655 14.35 -13.27 23.64
C ALA A 655 15.57 -12.35 23.47
N LEU A 656 15.48 -11.12 23.94
CA LEU A 656 16.52 -10.12 23.78
C LEU A 656 17.05 -9.65 25.13
N GLN A 657 18.37 -9.57 25.24
CA GLN A 657 19.02 -8.82 26.32
C GLN A 657 19.25 -7.41 25.81
N LEU A 658 18.81 -6.41 26.57
CA LEU A 658 18.84 -5.01 26.15
C LEU A 658 19.32 -4.13 27.30
N ASP A 659 20.00 -3.04 26.96
CA ASP A 659 20.36 -1.97 27.89
C ASP A 659 19.50 -0.73 27.58
N LEU A 660 18.67 -0.34 28.56
CA LEU A 660 17.83 0.85 28.49
C LEU A 660 18.48 1.99 29.28
N GLU A 661 18.74 3.10 28.62
CA GLU A 661 19.25 4.34 29.20
C GLU A 661 18.21 5.47 29.01
N LEU A 662 18.00 6.28 30.04
CA LEU A 662 17.19 7.50 29.99
C LEU A 662 18.01 8.68 30.51
N VAL A 663 18.10 9.76 29.74
CA VAL A 663 18.89 10.95 30.08
C VAL A 663 18.07 12.22 29.85
N CYS A 664 18.05 13.11 30.83
CA CYS A 664 17.50 14.46 30.69
C CYS A 664 18.64 15.47 30.46
N LEU A 665 18.58 16.19 29.34
CA LEU A 665 19.60 17.12 28.88
C LEU A 665 19.12 18.56 28.97
N ARG A 666 19.92 19.41 29.62
CA ARG A 666 19.79 20.87 29.59
C ARG A 666 20.70 21.44 28.51
N HIS A 667 20.17 22.38 27.74
CA HIS A 667 20.78 22.96 26.55
C HIS A 667 21.27 21.90 25.56
N GLY A 668 20.52 20.78 25.48
CA GLY A 668 20.87 19.62 24.66
C GLY A 668 22.19 18.92 25.01
N ARG A 669 22.87 19.27 26.11
CA ARG A 669 24.24 18.80 26.39
C ARG A 669 24.50 18.44 27.85
N GLN A 670 24.06 19.27 28.78
CA GLN A 670 24.35 19.06 30.20
C GLN A 670 23.42 17.98 30.76
N HIS A 671 23.98 16.90 31.27
CA HIS A 671 23.22 15.86 31.97
C HIS A 671 22.68 16.41 33.29
N VAL A 672 21.36 16.37 33.44
CA VAL A 672 20.65 16.84 34.64
C VAL A 672 20.30 15.67 35.55
N VAL A 673 19.74 14.63 34.97
CA VAL A 673 19.46 13.34 35.60
C VAL A 673 19.57 12.25 34.55
N SER A 674 19.96 11.06 34.98
CA SER A 674 19.99 9.86 34.14
C SER A 674 19.65 8.63 34.97
N GLY A 675 19.15 7.60 34.29
CA GLY A 675 18.83 6.31 34.88
C GLY A 675 18.83 5.24 33.80
N GLY A 676 18.79 3.98 34.20
CA GLY A 676 18.81 2.89 33.24
C GLY A 676 18.74 1.52 33.87
N ARG A 677 18.59 0.51 33.02
CA ARG A 677 18.48 -0.89 33.44
C ARG A 677 18.81 -1.83 32.29
N ILE A 678 19.52 -2.89 32.63
CA ILE A 678 19.63 -4.08 31.78
C ILE A 678 18.38 -4.94 31.97
N LEU A 679 17.72 -5.30 30.88
CA LEU A 679 16.49 -6.09 30.89
C LEU A 679 16.55 -7.25 29.89
N ALA A 680 15.89 -8.34 30.27
CA ALA A 680 15.66 -9.51 29.44
C ALA A 680 14.21 -9.45 28.92
N LEU A 681 14.02 -9.04 27.68
CA LEU A 681 12.70 -8.89 27.08
C LEU A 681 12.31 -10.17 26.33
N ALA A 682 11.20 -10.79 26.74
CA ALA A 682 10.72 -12.02 26.13
C ALA A 682 10.31 -11.80 24.65
N PRO A 683 10.26 -12.87 23.82
CA PRO A 683 9.64 -12.79 22.50
C PRO A 683 8.22 -12.22 22.58
N ARG A 684 7.80 -11.48 21.56
CA ARG A 684 6.42 -10.96 21.40
C ARG A 684 5.87 -10.23 22.64
N SER A 685 6.71 -9.46 23.32
CA SER A 685 6.37 -8.87 24.63
C SER A 685 6.63 -7.36 24.71
N CYS A 686 6.01 -6.74 25.71
CA CYS A 686 6.18 -5.32 26.00
C CYS A 686 6.26 -5.05 27.51
N GLU A 687 7.25 -4.28 27.90
CA GLU A 687 7.46 -3.79 29.27
C GLU A 687 7.33 -2.27 29.35
N THR A 688 7.06 -1.76 30.55
CA THR A 688 6.83 -0.33 30.79
C THR A 688 7.46 0.06 32.12
N PHE A 689 8.15 1.19 32.12
CA PHE A 689 8.84 1.74 33.27
C PHE A 689 8.50 3.22 33.41
N ALA A 690 8.18 3.65 34.62
CA ALA A 690 8.11 5.08 34.92
C ALA A 690 9.54 5.65 34.96
N ALA A 691 9.74 6.87 34.45
CA ALA A 691 11.05 7.54 34.47
C ALA A 691 11.63 7.63 35.89
N THR A 692 10.79 7.88 36.89
CA THR A 692 11.19 7.98 38.30
C THR A 692 11.74 6.66 38.85
N ASP A 693 11.26 5.52 38.36
CA ASP A 693 11.77 4.20 38.76
C ASP A 693 13.16 3.94 38.17
N LEU A 694 13.42 4.43 36.95
CA LEU A 694 14.74 4.35 36.33
C LEU A 694 15.74 5.29 37.02
N PHE A 695 15.31 6.46 37.46
CA PHE A 695 16.15 7.40 38.22
C PHE A 695 16.33 7.00 39.68
N GLY A 696 15.40 6.24 40.26
CA GLY A 696 15.37 5.90 41.70
C GLY A 696 14.93 7.06 42.61
N ALA A 697 14.43 8.16 42.05
CA ALA A 697 13.99 9.33 42.78
C ALA A 697 12.98 10.15 41.95
N PHE A 698 12.24 11.03 42.62
CA PHE A 698 11.36 11.99 41.95
C PHE A 698 12.17 13.00 41.14
N PHE A 699 11.79 13.16 39.87
CA PHE A 699 12.23 14.22 38.97
C PHE A 699 11.06 14.58 38.06
N ASP A 700 10.75 15.87 37.92
CA ASP A 700 9.64 16.36 37.08
C ASP A 700 10.03 16.32 35.58
N THR A 701 10.08 15.11 35.01
CA THR A 701 10.55 14.86 33.63
C THR A 701 9.68 15.57 32.58
N THR A 702 8.36 15.58 32.77
CA THR A 702 7.41 16.19 31.82
C THR A 702 7.12 17.65 32.13
N TYR A 703 7.72 18.21 33.19
CA TYR A 703 7.43 19.56 33.69
C TYR A 703 5.93 19.77 34.01
N ALA A 704 5.28 18.73 34.53
CA ALA A 704 3.87 18.75 34.91
C ALA A 704 3.62 19.53 36.21
N PHE A 705 4.53 19.46 37.17
CA PHE A 705 4.36 20.09 38.49
C PHE A 705 4.86 21.53 38.54
N ARG A 706 5.87 21.87 37.73
CA ARG A 706 6.36 23.26 37.54
C ARG A 706 6.86 23.92 38.82
N PHE A 707 7.49 23.15 39.70
CA PHE A 707 8.16 23.68 40.88
C PHE A 707 9.47 24.39 40.49
N GLY A 708 9.34 25.64 40.02
CA GLY A 708 10.45 26.47 39.55
C GLY A 708 10.66 26.38 38.02
N PRO A 709 11.75 26.97 37.51
CA PRO A 709 12.07 26.91 36.09
C PRO A 709 12.34 25.47 35.65
N PRO A 710 12.10 25.14 34.38
CA PRO A 710 12.33 23.78 33.89
C PRO A 710 13.80 23.40 33.95
N SER A 711 14.07 22.18 34.39
CA SER A 711 15.43 21.73 34.65
C SER A 711 16.18 21.28 33.39
N HIS A 712 15.48 20.93 32.31
CA HIS A 712 16.02 20.38 31.07
C HIS A 712 15.07 20.69 29.88
N ASP A 713 15.53 20.47 28.65
CA ASP A 713 14.77 20.73 27.42
C ASP A 713 14.61 19.50 26.49
N VAL A 714 15.39 18.44 26.69
CA VAL A 714 15.24 17.18 25.94
C VAL A 714 15.43 16.00 26.88
N THR A 715 14.52 15.03 26.81
CA THR A 715 14.71 13.69 27.37
C THR A 715 15.04 12.72 26.24
N VAL A 716 16.06 11.89 26.42
CA VAL A 716 16.50 10.86 25.46
C VAL A 716 16.37 9.50 26.13
N ALA A 717 15.57 8.61 25.56
CA ALA A 717 15.60 7.19 25.86
C ALA A 717 16.39 6.47 24.77
N ARG A 718 17.31 5.61 25.17
CA ARG A 718 18.18 4.87 24.27
C ARG A 718 18.17 3.40 24.63
N LEU A 719 17.90 2.57 23.63
CA LEU A 719 17.90 1.12 23.73
C LEU A 719 19.09 0.56 22.95
N ARG A 720 19.94 -0.23 23.60
CA ARG A 720 21.12 -0.84 23.00
C ARG A 720 21.13 -2.35 23.18
N LEU A 721 21.89 -3.03 22.32
CA LEU A 721 22.38 -4.36 22.65
C LEU A 721 23.40 -4.27 23.82
N PRO A 722 23.60 -5.35 24.60
CA PRO A 722 24.46 -5.35 25.78
C PRO A 722 25.93 -5.01 25.48
N ASP A 723 26.71 -4.77 26.53
CA ASP A 723 28.17 -4.53 26.47
C ASP A 723 28.59 -3.36 25.57
N GLY A 724 27.75 -2.31 25.50
CA GLY A 724 28.01 -1.15 24.65
C GLY A 724 27.79 -1.41 23.15
N GLY A 725 27.00 -2.44 22.82
CA GLY A 725 26.60 -2.77 21.47
C GLY A 725 25.85 -1.64 20.73
N PRO A 726 25.46 -1.89 19.47
CA PRO A 726 24.81 -0.88 18.64
C PRO A 726 23.48 -0.41 19.25
N VAL A 727 23.16 0.86 18.98
CA VAL A 727 21.85 1.44 19.31
C VAL A 727 20.80 0.76 18.43
N VAL A 728 19.77 0.23 19.08
CA VAL A 728 18.62 -0.42 18.44
C VAL A 728 17.53 0.62 18.13
N ALA A 729 17.23 1.47 19.12
CA ALA A 729 16.24 2.53 19.00
C ALA A 729 16.56 3.68 19.96
N ASP A 730 16.25 4.89 19.53
CA ASP A 730 16.21 6.09 20.36
C ASP A 730 14.80 6.67 20.32
N ALA A 731 14.35 7.26 21.43
CA ALA A 731 13.12 8.04 21.53
C ALA A 731 13.37 9.35 22.28
N PHE A 732 12.61 10.38 21.95
CA PHE A 732 12.83 11.74 22.42
C PHE A 732 11.55 12.35 22.97
N HIS A 733 11.67 13.10 24.06
CA HIS A 733 10.58 13.88 24.65
C HIS A 733 11.03 15.33 24.89
N PHE A 734 10.11 16.27 24.69
CA PHE A 734 10.37 17.71 24.70
C PHE A 734 9.43 18.39 25.70
N PRO A 735 9.77 18.46 27.00
CA PRO A 735 8.86 18.96 28.04
C PRO A 735 8.47 20.43 27.88
N LEU A 736 9.22 21.18 27.06
CA LEU A 736 8.97 22.60 26.76
C LEU A 736 8.55 22.84 25.31
N GLY A 737 8.27 21.78 24.55
CA GLY A 737 8.02 21.82 23.11
C GLY A 737 9.29 21.82 22.27
N ARG A 738 9.17 21.35 21.02
CA ARG A 738 10.31 21.06 20.12
C ARG A 738 11.18 22.28 19.83
N SER A 739 10.57 23.45 19.61
CA SER A 739 11.31 24.68 19.31
C SER A 739 12.19 25.17 20.45
N LYS A 740 11.88 24.82 21.71
CA LYS A 740 12.73 25.16 22.86
C LYS A 740 13.99 24.29 22.95
N SER A 741 14.04 23.24 22.15
CA SER A 741 15.15 22.29 22.05
C SER A 741 15.96 22.48 20.76
N PHE A 742 15.74 23.60 20.05
CA PHE A 742 16.63 24.02 18.97
C PHE A 742 17.95 24.52 19.54
N HIS A 743 19.03 23.84 19.18
CA HIS A 743 20.38 24.20 19.55
C HIS A 743 21.25 24.35 18.30
N ASP A 744 22.17 25.32 18.33
CA ASP A 744 23.23 25.45 17.31
C ASP A 744 24.30 24.38 17.56
N ALA A 745 23.97 23.14 17.18
CA ALA A 745 24.83 21.98 17.37
C ALA A 745 25.99 21.97 16.40
N GLU A 746 27.19 21.64 16.90
CA GLU A 746 28.36 21.40 16.07
C GLU A 746 28.37 19.95 15.61
N ILE A 747 28.11 19.74 14.32
CA ILE A 747 28.08 18.40 13.69
C ILE A 747 29.47 18.08 13.14
N GLN A 748 29.94 16.88 13.45
CA GLN A 748 31.15 16.28 12.87
C GLN A 748 30.74 15.08 12.03
N VAL A 749 31.35 14.94 10.86
CA VAL A 749 31.08 13.85 9.94
C VAL A 749 32.40 13.27 9.42
N ALA A 750 32.48 11.94 9.41
CA ALA A 750 33.54 11.21 8.73
C ALA A 750 32.92 10.29 7.66
N VAL A 751 33.47 10.34 6.45
CA VAL A 751 33.09 9.47 5.34
C VAL A 751 34.02 8.27 5.33
N THR A 752 33.46 7.07 5.50
CA THR A 752 34.22 5.82 5.51
C THR A 752 33.66 4.84 4.48
N ARG A 753 34.48 3.90 4.03
CA ARG A 753 34.07 2.83 3.11
C ARG A 753 34.08 1.50 3.87
N GLN A 754 32.96 0.78 3.82
CA GLN A 754 32.77 -0.51 4.49
C GLN A 754 31.97 -1.45 3.57
N ASP A 755 32.50 -2.65 3.31
CA ASP A 755 31.82 -3.72 2.54
C ASP A 755 31.19 -3.21 1.22
N ASP A 756 31.98 -2.47 0.44
CA ASP A 756 31.60 -1.81 -0.82
C ASP A 756 30.49 -0.74 -0.75
N ALA A 757 30.11 -0.31 0.46
CA ALA A 757 29.22 0.83 0.67
C ALA A 757 29.95 2.00 1.36
N TRP A 758 29.47 3.21 1.09
CA TRP A 758 29.88 4.39 1.83
C TRP A 758 29.05 4.53 3.11
N VAL A 759 29.68 4.97 4.19
CA VAL A 759 29.08 5.16 5.51
C VAL A 759 29.48 6.55 6.02
N LEU A 760 28.50 7.27 6.58
CA LEU A 760 28.74 8.52 7.29
C LEU A 760 28.70 8.24 8.80
N ASP A 761 29.79 8.52 9.51
CA ASP A 761 29.83 8.56 10.96
C ASP A 761 29.53 10.01 11.41
N ILE A 762 28.32 10.26 11.90
CA ILE A 762 27.80 11.60 12.23
C ILE A 762 27.70 11.76 13.75
N ALA A 763 28.40 12.73 14.32
CA ALA A 763 28.36 13.07 15.75
C ALA A 763 27.98 14.53 15.97
N ALA A 764 27.44 14.85 17.14
CA ALA A 764 27.12 16.22 17.53
C ALA A 764 27.56 16.52 18.97
N ASP A 765 28.00 17.76 19.24
CA ASP A 765 28.44 18.19 20.58
C ASP A 765 27.28 18.34 21.60
N ARG A 766 26.06 18.45 21.09
CA ARG A 766 24.78 18.57 21.80
C ARG A 766 23.66 18.01 20.93
N PHE A 767 22.45 17.97 21.47
CA PHE A 767 21.27 17.53 20.74
C PHE A 767 21.07 18.33 19.45
N ALA A 768 21.02 17.61 18.33
CA ALA A 768 20.69 18.15 17.01
C ALA A 768 19.34 17.60 16.57
N GLN A 769 18.37 18.48 16.38
CA GLN A 769 17.01 18.10 15.98
C GLN A 769 16.92 17.95 14.45
N SER A 770 16.37 16.82 14.03
CA SER A 770 16.03 16.49 12.63
C SER A 770 17.19 16.72 11.66
N VAL A 771 18.30 16.03 11.94
CA VAL A 771 19.50 15.97 11.10
C VAL A 771 19.13 15.44 9.71
N HIS A 772 19.42 16.22 8.68
CA HIS A 772 19.19 15.87 7.28
C HIS A 772 20.50 15.72 6.52
N VAL A 773 20.61 14.65 5.74
CA VAL A 773 21.76 14.33 4.89
C VAL A 773 21.40 14.56 3.42
N SER A 774 21.92 15.63 2.83
CA SER A 774 21.85 15.87 1.40
C SER A 774 23.10 15.30 0.73
N VAL A 775 22.93 14.31 -0.15
CA VAL A 775 24.03 13.61 -0.82
C VAL A 775 23.68 13.26 -2.27
N ASP A 776 24.59 13.54 -3.19
CA ASP A 776 24.38 13.30 -4.62
C ASP A 776 24.62 11.84 -4.99
N GLY A 777 23.77 11.28 -5.84
CA GLY A 777 23.92 9.91 -6.35
C GLY A 777 23.66 8.79 -5.32
N TYR A 778 23.34 9.14 -4.08
CA TYR A 778 23.02 8.20 -3.01
C TYR A 778 21.69 8.57 -2.32
N ARG A 779 21.20 7.61 -1.53
CA ARG A 779 20.14 7.77 -0.54
C ARG A 779 20.67 7.31 0.81
N PRO A 780 20.61 8.12 1.87
CA PRO A 780 20.91 7.65 3.21
C PRO A 780 19.88 6.59 3.66
N HIS A 781 20.32 5.54 4.37
CA HIS A 781 19.41 4.52 4.89
C HIS A 781 18.51 5.04 6.03
N ASP A 782 18.92 6.11 6.71
CA ASP A 782 18.13 6.85 7.71
C ASP A 782 18.44 8.35 7.54
N ASP A 783 17.42 9.19 7.60
CA ASP A 783 17.46 10.63 7.32
C ASP A 783 16.42 11.35 8.19
N TRP A 784 16.53 12.66 8.32
CA TRP A 784 15.63 13.50 9.12
C TRP A 784 15.46 12.99 10.57
N PHE A 785 16.54 12.49 11.17
CA PHE A 785 16.52 11.89 12.51
C PHE A 785 17.02 12.85 13.57
N HIS A 786 16.60 12.67 14.82
CA HIS A 786 17.20 13.35 15.96
C HIS A 786 18.53 12.71 16.36
N LEU A 787 19.51 13.51 16.76
CA LEU A 787 20.83 13.06 17.20
C LEU A 787 21.15 13.59 18.59
N ALA A 788 21.19 12.69 19.58
CA ALA A 788 21.70 13.00 20.92
C ALA A 788 23.23 13.12 20.92
N PRO A 789 23.83 13.90 21.83
CA PRO A 789 25.29 13.95 21.98
C PRO A 789 25.86 12.58 22.37
N GLY A 790 27.12 12.33 22.00
CA GLY A 790 27.85 11.12 22.36
C GLY A 790 28.45 10.40 21.14
N ALA A 791 28.28 9.09 21.09
CA ALA A 791 28.83 8.25 20.02
C ALA A 791 28.24 8.63 18.64
N ALA A 792 29.08 8.56 17.61
CA ALA A 792 28.65 8.84 16.24
C ALA A 792 27.57 7.85 15.79
N LYS A 793 26.53 8.39 15.14
CA LYS A 793 25.53 7.60 14.42
C LYS A 793 26.07 7.24 13.05
N ARG A 794 26.00 5.95 12.72
CA ARG A 794 26.39 5.40 11.42
C ARG A 794 25.25 5.45 10.43
N VAL A 795 25.44 6.12 9.30
CA VAL A 795 24.48 6.21 8.20
C VAL A 795 25.07 5.61 6.94
N ARG A 796 24.65 4.38 6.59
CA ARG A 796 24.97 3.77 5.30
C ARG A 796 24.30 4.52 4.16
N LEU A 797 25.05 4.71 3.08
CA LEU A 797 24.59 5.32 1.83
C LEU A 797 24.27 4.23 0.80
N LEU A 798 23.04 4.25 0.29
CA LEU A 798 22.53 3.34 -0.72
C LEU A 798 22.67 4.02 -2.08
N ARG A 799 23.39 3.40 -3.01
CA ARG A 799 23.65 3.96 -4.33
C ARG A 799 22.35 3.99 -5.15
N LEU A 800 22.10 5.13 -5.80
CA LEU A 800 21.02 5.26 -6.76
C LEU A 800 21.41 4.70 -8.12
N SER A 801 20.43 4.18 -8.86
CA SER A 801 20.63 3.67 -10.22
C SER A 801 21.23 4.76 -11.12
N GLY A 802 22.29 4.42 -11.85
CA GLY A 802 22.97 5.34 -12.78
C GLY A 802 24.11 6.18 -12.17
N SER A 803 24.32 6.16 -10.85
CA SER A 803 25.48 6.79 -10.22
C SER A 803 26.78 6.02 -10.52
N VAL A 804 27.92 6.69 -10.64
CA VAL A 804 29.25 6.06 -10.91
C VAL A 804 29.85 5.48 -9.62
N ASP A 805 30.58 4.36 -9.72
CA ASP A 805 31.29 3.75 -8.59
C ASP A 805 32.69 4.35 -8.47
N GLY A 806 33.18 4.52 -7.24
CA GLY A 806 34.61 4.74 -6.98
C GLY A 806 34.96 6.08 -6.33
N GLU A 807 34.20 7.15 -6.56
CA GLU A 807 34.44 8.44 -5.90
C GLU A 807 33.77 8.49 -4.52
N ALA A 808 34.41 9.20 -3.59
CA ALA A 808 33.83 9.46 -2.27
C ALA A 808 32.58 10.35 -2.44
N PRO A 809 31.45 10.02 -1.78
CA PRO A 809 30.25 10.82 -1.85
C PRO A 809 30.52 12.19 -1.24
N SER A 810 30.02 13.23 -1.89
CA SER A 810 30.04 14.59 -1.36
C SER A 810 28.62 15.06 -1.10
N GLY A 811 28.48 15.94 -0.11
CA GLY A 811 27.17 16.39 0.33
C GLY A 811 27.25 17.39 1.47
N ALA A 812 26.10 17.59 2.12
CA ALA A 812 25.99 18.46 3.29
C ALA A 812 25.03 17.89 4.33
N ILE A 813 25.34 18.14 5.60
CA ILE A 813 24.49 17.80 6.74
C ILE A 813 23.96 19.08 7.37
N THR A 814 22.66 19.11 7.65
CA THR A 814 21.94 20.23 8.28
C THR A 814 21.09 19.74 9.46
N SER A 815 20.63 20.65 10.32
CA SER A 815 19.69 20.35 11.41
C SER A 815 18.81 21.58 11.71
N LEU A 816 17.58 21.38 12.21
CA LEU A 816 16.62 22.49 12.36
C LEU A 816 17.05 23.57 13.38
N GLY A 817 17.95 23.26 14.32
CA GLY A 817 18.40 24.20 15.35
C GLY A 817 19.61 25.05 14.97
N SER A 818 20.23 24.79 13.81
CA SER A 818 21.45 25.44 13.36
C SER A 818 21.30 25.98 11.95
N SER A 819 21.92 27.13 11.66
CA SER A 819 22.05 27.64 10.30
C SER A 819 23.30 27.08 9.57
N ARG A 820 24.06 26.19 10.22
CA ARG A 820 25.29 25.62 9.67
C ARG A 820 24.95 24.43 8.78
N ALA A 821 25.56 24.40 7.59
CA ALA A 821 25.64 23.21 6.75
C ALA A 821 27.07 22.66 6.80
N VAL A 822 27.22 21.41 7.21
CA VAL A 822 28.53 20.74 7.30
C VAL A 822 28.74 19.93 6.04
N ALA A 823 29.65 20.39 5.18
CA ALA A 823 30.04 19.68 3.98
C ALA A 823 30.95 18.48 4.32
N PHE A 824 30.88 17.43 3.49
CA PHE A 824 31.75 16.25 3.59
C PHE A 824 32.20 15.76 2.21
#